data_AF-A0A1Y2DU00-F1
#
_entry.id   AF-A0A1Y2DU00-F1
#
_cell.length_a   1.000
_cell.length_b   1.000
_cell.length_c   1.000
_cell.angle_alpha   90.00
_cell.angle_beta   90.00
_cell.angle_gamma   90.00
#
_symmetry.space_group_name_H-M   'P 1'
#
loop_
_entity.id
_entity.type
_entity.pdbx_description
1 polymer ?
#
loop_
_entity_poly.entity_id
_entity_poly.type
_entity_poly.pdbx_seq_one_letter_code
_entity_poly.pdbx_strand_id
1 'polypeptide(L)'
;MRFNSYIFVSALCIGLAKANFFEGFQRPELFEITELNMPTIRLNIDDEAYNRFQLTYKCMYDTHPLNDIENEDCYSASWNKYNEILESLVTDNIVDTSKLTIEQQDLINNKQEISYDDFKSIITAASSLPMKEIFSQRNLYAYIPLFEEKKASLEFTLNGETIVKEKVKITVGGKYTQNFEKPQFNVNIKDDSLYGIKHLRLRSEVIDPSFLRSKLGSDLTTVLGFPSNHATYSKVFLNNDDMGLYLLRDAIKANWVEYNFGVANTTSLYTCDLMYGDSLFYNCVNEETEEKDEDITNFSNQIENAKTVEELDQFFDTDLYIKWQAYKYLTGSWDHVTNQHNQYLYKDGDKWLDILYDFDSDLGAYKIPVPAQTFSEESLEMDFPIYKLIGLNDNHPKLVEYIKEMVTTYFNPVKVFPHIDELVEYLYPYVVEDRTPEDDPTARPGHYLRSDHKIENGFTADDFLKNSEFTNIFLNKYYTETNYDVDEIFGVKRWIIERFRFVCTLYSIDCSFASEYLEGGSFEIPNTESTDVVLEEHKEGCSSSGYICCRTTDCEVVSSDEAGDWCMEGNLWCLISKNRLMDKKIAEENSSAANPSTNDGECWSLAEGYPCCQHATKVENIDEQGRKWSVENDDWCGIIEQEVPQSAAVSLQSAVRPQPAVGPRPTQRPGENPFNHI
;
A
#
# COMPACT_ATOMS: atom_id res chain seq x y z
N MET A 1 45.89 -7.40 3.68
CA MET A 1 46.03 -8.63 4.49
C MET A 1 45.83 -8.30 5.97
N ARG A 2 44.58 -8.42 6.46
CA ARG A 2 44.26 -8.68 7.87
C ARG A 2 42.98 -9.50 7.85
N PHE A 3 43.12 -10.79 8.13
CA PHE A 3 42.02 -11.72 8.34
C PHE A 3 41.39 -11.40 9.70
N ASN A 4 40.11 -11.06 9.73
CA ASN A 4 39.31 -11.11 10.96
C ASN A 4 38.45 -12.36 10.91
N SER A 5 38.71 -13.24 11.86
CA SER A 5 38.08 -14.54 12.05
C SER A 5 36.64 -14.37 12.53
N TYR A 6 35.66 -14.72 11.70
CA TYR A 6 34.32 -15.03 12.17
C TYR A 6 34.34 -16.45 12.74
N ILE A 7 34.06 -16.55 14.03
CA ILE A 7 33.85 -17.81 14.73
C ILE A 7 32.48 -18.35 14.30
N PHE A 8 32.50 -19.35 13.41
CA PHE A 8 31.35 -20.22 13.17
C PHE A 8 31.04 -20.95 14.47
N VAL A 9 30.00 -20.53 15.18
CA VAL A 9 29.36 -21.37 16.17
C VAL A 9 28.57 -22.42 15.39
N SER A 10 29.13 -23.62 15.31
CA SER A 10 28.44 -24.79 14.80
C SER A 10 27.26 -25.10 15.71
N ALA A 11 26.06 -24.63 15.32
CA ALA A 11 24.82 -25.10 15.88
C ALA A 11 24.73 -26.62 15.63
N LEU A 12 24.59 -27.38 16.71
CA LEU A 12 24.17 -28.77 16.63
C LEU A 12 22.76 -28.78 16.03
N CYS A 13 22.64 -28.94 14.71
CA CYS A 13 21.39 -29.31 14.07
C CYS A 13 21.02 -30.73 14.53
N ILE A 14 20.26 -30.82 15.62
CA ILE A 14 19.42 -31.99 15.86
C ILE A 14 18.40 -31.94 14.72
N GLY A 15 18.59 -32.81 13.72
CA GLY A 15 17.65 -32.98 12.62
C GLY A 15 16.30 -33.46 13.14
N LEU A 16 15.45 -32.52 13.55
CA LEU A 16 14.02 -32.68 13.52
C LEU A 16 13.67 -32.80 12.03
N ALA A 17 13.05 -33.91 11.64
CA ALA A 17 12.48 -34.03 10.30
C ALA A 17 11.56 -32.82 10.10
N LYS A 18 11.84 -32.00 9.07
CA LYS A 18 11.00 -30.86 8.68
C LYS A 18 9.58 -31.40 8.49
N ALA A 19 8.67 -30.97 9.35
CA ALA A 19 7.27 -31.35 9.23
C ALA A 19 6.70 -30.64 8.00
N ASN A 20 6.11 -31.38 7.06
CA ASN A 20 5.47 -30.78 5.91
C ASN A 20 4.16 -30.11 6.36
N PHE A 21 4.10 -28.77 6.35
CA PHE A 21 2.93 -28.00 6.76
C PHE A 21 1.66 -28.39 5.98
N PHE A 22 1.82 -28.82 4.72
CA PHE A 22 0.74 -29.22 3.82
C PHE A 22 0.52 -30.74 3.74
N GLU A 23 1.05 -31.52 4.70
CA GLU A 23 0.86 -32.97 4.70
C GLU A 23 -0.63 -33.35 4.66
N GLY A 24 -1.05 -34.02 3.57
CA GLY A 24 -2.43 -34.48 3.38
C GLY A 24 -3.35 -33.50 2.63
N PHE A 25 -2.84 -32.36 2.16
CA PHE A 25 -3.61 -31.40 1.35
C PHE A 25 -3.11 -31.38 -0.10
N GLN A 26 -4.05 -31.23 -1.03
CA GLN A 26 -3.75 -31.04 -2.44
C GLN A 26 -3.71 -29.55 -2.75
N ARG A 27 -2.70 -29.11 -3.50
CA ARG A 27 -2.59 -27.73 -4.00
C ARG A 27 -2.42 -27.75 -5.52
N PRO A 28 -2.65 -26.63 -6.23
CA PRO A 28 -2.26 -26.54 -7.63
C PRO A 28 -0.77 -26.85 -7.81
N GLU A 29 -0.44 -27.62 -8.86
CA GLU A 29 0.91 -28.14 -9.11
C GLU A 29 1.98 -27.04 -9.04
N LEU A 30 1.69 -25.83 -9.56
CA LEU A 30 2.60 -24.68 -9.47
C LEU A 30 3.06 -24.42 -8.05
N PHE A 31 2.14 -24.40 -7.07
CA PHE A 31 2.45 -24.09 -5.67
C PHE A 31 3.08 -25.27 -4.93
N GLU A 32 2.80 -26.50 -5.36
CA GLU A 32 3.48 -27.69 -4.83
C GLU A 32 4.96 -27.71 -5.22
N ILE A 33 5.28 -27.48 -6.50
CA ILE A 33 6.66 -27.57 -7.01
C ILE A 33 7.53 -26.35 -6.64
N THR A 34 6.91 -25.22 -6.30
CA THR A 34 7.60 -23.98 -5.93
C THR A 34 7.68 -23.74 -4.42
N GLU A 35 7.08 -24.60 -3.59
CA GLU A 35 7.21 -24.49 -2.13
C GLU A 35 8.68 -24.60 -1.73
N LEU A 36 9.22 -23.53 -1.16
CA LEU A 36 10.65 -23.41 -0.80
C LEU A 36 11.59 -23.72 -1.97
N ASN A 37 11.17 -23.38 -3.19
CA ASN A 37 11.91 -23.63 -4.42
C ASN A 37 11.68 -22.46 -5.40
N MET A 38 12.57 -21.46 -5.34
CA MET A 38 12.34 -20.11 -5.87
C MET A 38 12.37 -20.14 -7.40
N PRO A 39 11.22 -19.98 -8.07
CA PRO A 39 11.21 -19.78 -9.51
C PRO A 39 11.71 -18.38 -9.86
N THR A 40 12.33 -18.27 -11.03
CA THR A 40 12.52 -16.98 -11.70
C THR A 40 11.41 -16.78 -12.72
N ILE A 41 10.71 -15.64 -12.64
CA ILE A 41 9.72 -15.22 -13.63
C ILE A 41 10.28 -14.01 -14.37
N ARG A 42 10.54 -14.17 -15.68
CA ARG A 42 10.91 -13.06 -16.55
C ARG A 42 9.72 -12.67 -17.42
N LEU A 43 9.31 -11.41 -17.30
CA LEU A 43 8.29 -10.80 -18.13
C LEU A 43 9.00 -10.07 -19.28
N ASN A 44 8.80 -10.53 -20.51
CA ASN A 44 9.43 -9.93 -21.67
C ASN A 44 8.43 -9.05 -22.44
N ILE A 45 8.83 -7.81 -22.70
CA ILE A 45 8.12 -6.81 -23.51
C ILE A 45 9.10 -6.16 -24.50
N ASP A 46 8.59 -5.59 -25.58
CA ASP A 46 9.45 -4.90 -26.55
C ASP A 46 10.05 -3.59 -26.00
N ASP A 47 11.08 -3.07 -26.67
CA ASP A 47 11.80 -1.87 -26.23
C ASP A 47 10.89 -0.64 -26.15
N GLU A 48 9.88 -0.54 -27.01
CA GLU A 48 8.93 0.57 -27.00
C GLU A 48 8.05 0.52 -25.74
N ALA A 49 7.51 -0.66 -25.41
CA ALA A 49 6.74 -0.88 -24.19
C ALA A 49 7.59 -0.69 -22.94
N TYR A 50 8.83 -1.16 -22.95
CA TYR A 50 9.74 -0.98 -21.83
C TYR A 50 10.08 0.51 -21.60
N ASN A 51 10.40 1.25 -22.66
CA ASN A 51 10.62 2.70 -22.55
C ASN A 51 9.37 3.44 -22.08
N ARG A 52 8.18 3.03 -22.54
CA ARG A 52 6.89 3.58 -22.08
C ARG A 52 6.70 3.33 -20.58
N PHE A 53 7.00 2.12 -20.10
CA PHE A 53 6.95 1.77 -18.68
C PHE A 53 7.85 2.70 -17.85
N GLN A 54 9.13 2.82 -18.22
CA GLN A 54 10.09 3.70 -17.53
C GLN A 54 9.62 5.16 -17.52
N LEU A 55 9.16 5.66 -18.66
CA LEU A 55 8.67 7.04 -18.80
C LEU A 55 7.42 7.29 -17.95
N THR A 56 6.51 6.31 -17.81
CA THR A 56 5.32 6.44 -16.96
C THR A 56 5.69 6.79 -15.53
N TYR A 57 6.60 6.04 -14.90
CA TYR A 57 7.01 6.30 -13.51
C TYR A 57 7.79 7.61 -13.38
N LYS A 58 8.67 7.91 -14.35
CA LYS A 58 9.37 9.20 -14.41
C LYS A 58 8.40 10.39 -14.46
N CYS A 59 7.36 10.31 -15.30
CA CYS A 59 6.37 11.37 -15.39
C CYS A 59 5.48 11.46 -14.16
N MET A 60 5.12 10.34 -13.54
CA MET A 60 4.38 10.35 -12.27
C MET A 60 5.12 11.11 -11.18
N TYR A 61 6.46 11.04 -11.15
CA TYR A 61 7.30 11.81 -10.25
C TYR A 61 7.48 13.27 -10.72
N ASP A 62 8.01 13.48 -11.94
CA ASP A 62 8.43 14.80 -12.41
C ASP A 62 7.27 15.81 -12.50
N THR A 63 6.11 15.37 -13.00
CA THR A 63 4.94 16.25 -13.19
C THR A 63 4.04 16.37 -11.95
N HIS A 64 4.44 15.71 -10.86
CA HIS A 64 3.72 15.84 -9.59
C HIS A 64 3.95 17.24 -9.00
N PRO A 65 2.93 17.93 -8.45
CA PRO A 65 3.09 19.32 -8.06
C PRO A 65 3.88 19.55 -6.76
N LEU A 66 4.34 18.48 -6.09
CA LEU A 66 5.38 18.58 -5.04
C LEU A 66 6.77 18.79 -5.63
N ASN A 67 7.04 18.21 -6.80
CA ASN A 67 8.34 18.27 -7.46
C ASN A 67 8.38 19.41 -8.50
N ASP A 68 7.30 19.56 -9.29
CA ASP A 68 7.14 20.59 -10.34
C ASP A 68 8.33 20.70 -11.31
N ILE A 69 8.82 19.54 -11.77
CA ILE A 69 9.99 19.44 -12.66
C ILE A 69 9.53 19.50 -14.12
N GLU A 70 10.12 20.41 -14.91
CA GLU A 70 9.85 20.42 -16.35
C GLU A 70 10.49 19.22 -17.05
N ASN A 71 9.66 18.43 -17.75
CA ASN A 71 10.15 17.27 -18.50
C ASN A 71 9.50 17.21 -19.90
N GLU A 72 10.28 17.53 -20.93
CA GLU A 72 9.84 17.52 -22.32
C GLU A 72 9.51 16.12 -22.85
N ASP A 73 10.14 15.06 -22.33
CA ASP A 73 9.80 13.68 -22.68
C ASP A 73 8.38 13.34 -22.19
N CYS A 74 7.98 13.85 -21.02
CA CYS A 74 6.62 13.69 -20.51
C CYS A 74 5.60 14.46 -21.36
N TYR A 75 5.96 15.63 -21.88
CA TYR A 75 5.08 16.43 -22.73
C TYR A 75 4.94 15.83 -24.13
N SER A 76 6.00 15.22 -24.63
CA SER A 76 6.07 14.57 -25.95
C SER A 76 5.68 13.08 -25.95
N ALA A 77 5.32 12.54 -24.78
CA ALA A 77 4.99 11.13 -24.62
C ALA A 77 3.83 10.69 -25.52
N SER A 78 3.93 9.48 -26.08
CA SER A 78 3.01 8.98 -27.11
C SER A 78 1.57 8.76 -26.64
N TRP A 79 1.33 8.72 -25.32
CA TRP A 79 -0.02 8.64 -24.76
C TRP A 79 -0.76 9.98 -24.70
N ASN A 80 -0.06 11.09 -24.92
CA ASN A 80 -0.67 12.42 -24.88
C ASN A 80 -1.54 12.63 -26.11
N LYS A 81 -2.82 12.90 -25.88
CA LYS A 81 -3.78 13.17 -26.94
C LYS A 81 -3.94 14.67 -27.13
N TYR A 82 -3.01 15.29 -27.85
CA TYR A 82 -2.92 16.75 -27.99
C TYR A 82 -4.22 17.42 -28.45
N ASN A 83 -5.01 16.76 -29.29
CA ASN A 83 -6.32 17.27 -29.71
C ASN A 83 -7.29 17.41 -28.55
N GLU A 84 -7.40 16.37 -27.69
CA GLU A 84 -8.27 16.37 -26.52
C GLU A 84 -7.79 17.42 -25.50
N ILE A 85 -6.47 17.45 -25.25
CA ILE A 85 -5.85 18.45 -24.36
C ILE A 85 -6.16 19.86 -24.84
N LEU A 86 -5.93 20.15 -26.13
CA LEU A 86 -6.15 21.48 -26.71
C LEU A 86 -7.62 21.87 -26.72
N GLU A 87 -8.54 20.93 -26.98
CA GLU A 87 -9.98 21.16 -26.89
C GLU A 87 -10.36 21.63 -25.48
N SER A 88 -9.90 20.92 -24.44
CA SER A 88 -10.12 21.34 -23.05
C SER A 88 -9.54 22.72 -22.75
N LEU A 89 -8.31 23.02 -23.19
CA LEU A 89 -7.68 24.32 -22.95
C LEU A 89 -8.39 25.48 -23.67
N VAL A 90 -8.97 25.25 -24.84
CA VAL A 90 -9.79 26.25 -25.55
C VAL A 90 -11.13 26.44 -24.84
N THR A 91 -11.80 25.36 -24.43
CA THR A 91 -13.05 25.40 -23.67
C THR A 91 -12.90 26.18 -22.37
N ASP A 92 -11.78 26.00 -21.69
CA ASP A 92 -11.49 26.68 -20.41
C ASP A 92 -10.95 28.10 -20.59
N ASN A 93 -10.89 28.62 -21.83
CA ASN A 93 -10.34 29.93 -22.19
C ASN A 93 -8.86 30.11 -21.78
N ILE A 94 -8.10 29.02 -21.67
CA ILE A 94 -6.66 29.06 -21.45
C ILE A 94 -5.94 29.38 -22.76
N VAL A 95 -6.39 28.82 -23.88
CA VAL A 95 -5.87 29.12 -25.21
C VAL A 95 -6.77 30.14 -25.92
N ASP A 96 -6.23 31.34 -26.16
CA ASP A 96 -6.92 32.39 -26.90
C ASP A 96 -6.70 32.20 -28.42
N THR A 97 -7.67 31.56 -29.07
CA THR A 97 -7.61 31.23 -30.50
C THR A 97 -7.50 32.45 -31.42
N SER A 98 -7.84 33.66 -30.95
CA SER A 98 -7.70 34.89 -31.73
C SER A 98 -6.24 35.31 -31.96
N LYS A 99 -5.31 34.80 -31.14
CA LYS A 99 -3.87 35.03 -31.26
C LYS A 99 -3.18 34.08 -32.25
N LEU A 100 -3.89 33.06 -32.70
CA LEU A 100 -3.32 32.03 -33.58
C LEU A 100 -3.25 32.49 -35.04
N THR A 101 -2.24 31.97 -35.74
CA THR A 101 -2.17 32.10 -37.20
C THR A 101 -3.28 31.30 -37.88
N ILE A 102 -3.57 31.60 -39.15
CA ILE A 102 -4.57 30.85 -39.94
C ILE A 102 -4.20 29.36 -39.99
N GLU A 103 -2.91 29.04 -40.17
CA GLU A 103 -2.42 27.66 -40.20
C GLU A 103 -2.68 26.93 -38.86
N GLN A 104 -2.40 27.59 -37.73
CA GLN A 104 -2.69 27.03 -36.40
C GLN A 104 -4.20 26.89 -36.13
N GLN A 105 -5.01 27.85 -36.57
CA GLN A 105 -6.47 27.75 -36.47
C GLN A 105 -7.01 26.59 -37.32
N ASP A 106 -6.44 26.36 -38.49
CA ASP A 106 -6.84 25.25 -39.36
C ASP A 106 -6.51 23.89 -38.75
N LEU A 107 -5.40 23.75 -38.02
CA LEU A 107 -5.06 22.53 -37.27
C LEU A 107 -6.14 22.19 -36.22
N ILE A 108 -6.67 23.20 -35.53
CA ILE A 108 -7.74 23.03 -34.53
C ILE A 108 -9.07 22.69 -35.22
N ASN A 109 -9.44 23.47 -36.23
CA ASN A 109 -10.77 23.41 -36.84
C ASN A 109 -10.99 22.16 -37.69
N ASN A 110 -9.95 21.63 -38.33
CA ASN A 110 -10.06 20.50 -39.24
C ASN A 110 -9.94 19.13 -38.55
N LYS A 111 -9.78 19.09 -37.21
CA LYS A 111 -9.66 17.86 -36.41
C LYS A 111 -8.58 16.89 -36.91
N GLN A 112 -7.51 17.41 -37.50
CA GLN A 112 -6.34 16.62 -37.83
C GLN A 112 -5.58 16.27 -36.54
N GLU A 113 -4.94 15.11 -36.48
CA GLU A 113 -4.05 14.77 -35.37
C GLU A 113 -2.90 15.79 -35.28
N ILE A 114 -2.81 16.45 -34.13
CA ILE A 114 -1.84 17.51 -33.86
C ILE A 114 -0.55 16.87 -33.37
N SER A 115 0.58 17.22 -33.99
CA SER A 115 1.90 16.78 -33.52
C SER A 115 2.33 17.50 -32.23
N TYR A 116 3.29 16.95 -31.48
CA TYR A 116 3.84 17.64 -30.31
C TYR A 116 4.39 19.04 -30.66
N ASP A 117 5.08 19.18 -31.79
CA ASP A 117 5.66 20.45 -32.22
C ASP A 117 4.57 21.49 -32.55
N ASP A 118 3.51 21.06 -33.23
CA ASP A 118 2.36 21.93 -33.53
C ASP A 118 1.63 22.34 -32.25
N PHE A 119 1.41 21.38 -31.34
CA PHE A 119 0.81 21.65 -30.04
C PHE A 119 1.65 22.66 -29.25
N LYS A 120 2.97 22.44 -29.15
CA LYS A 120 3.92 23.35 -28.48
C LYS A 120 3.90 24.75 -29.10
N SER A 121 3.83 24.84 -30.42
CA SER A 121 3.71 26.10 -31.17
C SER A 121 2.43 26.86 -30.80
N ILE A 122 1.29 26.17 -30.75
CA ILE A 122 -0.02 26.74 -30.37
C ILE A 122 0.01 27.23 -28.92
N ILE A 123 0.47 26.39 -27.99
CA ILE A 123 0.55 26.75 -26.56
C ILE A 123 1.44 27.98 -26.37
N THR A 124 2.61 28.02 -27.01
CA THR A 124 3.55 29.15 -26.92
C THR A 124 2.93 30.46 -27.44
N ALA A 125 2.11 30.37 -28.50
CA ALA A 125 1.51 31.55 -29.13
C ALA A 125 0.30 32.11 -28.36
N ALA A 126 -0.51 31.24 -27.75
CA ALA A 126 -1.86 31.61 -27.34
C ALA A 126 -2.29 31.17 -25.93
N SER A 127 -1.52 30.33 -25.24
CA SER A 127 -1.88 29.85 -23.90
C SER A 127 -1.57 30.87 -22.81
N SER A 128 -2.45 30.98 -21.82
CA SER A 128 -2.20 31.69 -20.56
C SER A 128 -1.45 30.84 -19.53
N LEU A 129 -1.41 29.51 -19.70
CA LEU A 129 -0.65 28.57 -18.89
C LEU A 129 0.62 28.10 -19.61
N PRO A 130 1.77 27.99 -18.92
CA PRO A 130 2.97 27.38 -19.48
C PRO A 130 2.81 25.86 -19.63
N MET A 131 3.67 25.24 -20.43
CA MET A 131 3.62 23.80 -20.72
C MET A 131 3.63 22.94 -19.47
N LYS A 132 4.47 23.28 -18.50
CA LYS A 132 4.57 22.56 -17.22
C LYS A 132 3.27 22.52 -16.43
N GLU A 133 2.47 23.60 -16.49
CA GLU A 133 1.20 23.67 -15.79
C GLU A 133 0.13 22.86 -16.53
N ILE A 134 0.15 22.87 -17.86
CA ILE A 134 -0.76 22.03 -18.66
C ILE A 134 -0.53 20.54 -18.34
N PHE A 135 0.72 20.12 -18.24
CA PHE A 135 1.08 18.72 -17.96
C PHE A 135 1.19 18.37 -16.47
N SER A 136 1.00 19.35 -15.58
CA SER A 136 0.96 19.11 -14.15
C SER A 136 -0.28 18.27 -13.79
N GLN A 137 -0.08 17.26 -12.94
CA GLN A 137 -1.15 16.40 -12.43
C GLN A 137 -2.23 17.19 -11.64
N ARG A 138 -1.93 18.43 -11.25
CA ARG A 138 -2.87 19.35 -10.58
C ARG A 138 -4.04 19.78 -11.47
N ASN A 139 -3.84 19.93 -12.79
CA ASN A 139 -4.81 20.59 -13.66
C ASN A 139 -5.64 19.62 -14.51
N LEU A 140 -5.30 18.32 -14.51
CA LEU A 140 -6.02 17.26 -15.23
C LEU A 140 -6.17 17.44 -16.76
N TYR A 141 -5.42 18.35 -17.39
CA TYR A 141 -5.44 18.48 -18.85
C TYR A 141 -4.75 17.30 -19.53
N ALA A 142 -3.60 16.85 -19.00
CA ALA A 142 -2.89 15.67 -19.48
C ALA A 142 -2.90 14.57 -18.41
N TYR A 143 -3.25 13.34 -18.81
CA TYR A 143 -3.30 12.18 -17.93
C TYR A 143 -2.18 11.20 -18.24
N ILE A 144 -1.53 10.69 -17.19
CA ILE A 144 -0.53 9.64 -17.30
C ILE A 144 -1.25 8.29 -17.18
N PRO A 145 -1.28 7.46 -18.23
CA PRO A 145 -1.97 6.18 -18.18
C PRO A 145 -1.25 5.20 -17.26
N LEU A 146 -2.03 4.31 -16.64
CA LEU A 146 -1.47 3.11 -16.02
C LEU A 146 -0.88 2.20 -17.10
N PHE A 147 0.24 1.55 -16.77
CA PHE A 147 0.93 0.70 -17.74
C PHE A 147 0.17 -0.62 -17.97
N GLU A 148 -0.04 -0.91 -19.25
CA GLU A 148 -0.53 -2.17 -19.78
C GLU A 148 0.27 -2.57 -21.03
N GLU A 149 0.56 -3.87 -21.16
CA GLU A 149 1.10 -4.46 -22.38
C GLU A 149 0.35 -5.75 -22.72
N LYS A 150 -0.14 -5.86 -23.95
CA LYS A 150 -0.91 -7.02 -24.45
C LYS A 150 -0.05 -8.00 -25.24
N LYS A 151 1.15 -7.59 -25.64
CA LYS A 151 2.12 -8.35 -26.43
C LYS A 151 3.37 -8.60 -25.60
N ALA A 152 3.20 -9.35 -24.52
CA ALA A 152 4.29 -9.81 -23.68
C ALA A 152 4.45 -11.33 -23.77
N SER A 153 5.60 -11.82 -23.34
CA SER A 153 5.80 -13.23 -23.02
C SER A 153 6.25 -13.40 -21.56
N LEU A 154 6.08 -14.61 -21.03
CA LEU A 154 6.56 -15.00 -19.71
C LEU A 154 7.50 -16.19 -19.84
N GLU A 155 8.66 -16.09 -19.21
CA GLU A 155 9.56 -17.22 -18.98
C GLU A 155 9.52 -17.59 -17.51
N PHE A 156 9.12 -18.83 -17.21
CA PHE A 156 9.16 -19.41 -15.88
C PHE A 156 10.33 -20.38 -15.82
N THR A 157 11.32 -20.10 -14.97
CA THR A 157 12.49 -20.96 -14.79
C THR A 157 12.53 -21.51 -13.38
N LEU A 158 12.61 -22.84 -13.25
CA LEU A 158 12.71 -23.54 -11.97
C LEU A 158 13.74 -24.67 -12.11
N ASN A 159 14.72 -24.72 -11.22
CA ASN A 159 15.78 -25.75 -11.24
C ASN A 159 16.52 -25.91 -12.58
N GLY A 160 16.67 -24.81 -13.33
CA GLY A 160 17.34 -24.79 -14.63
C GLY A 160 16.46 -25.22 -15.82
N GLU A 161 15.21 -25.59 -15.59
CA GLU A 161 14.22 -25.85 -16.63
C GLU A 161 13.38 -24.60 -16.87
N THR A 162 13.17 -24.22 -18.13
CA THR A 162 12.43 -23.02 -18.52
C THR A 162 11.19 -23.38 -19.34
N ILE A 163 10.04 -22.85 -18.92
CA ILE A 163 8.78 -22.88 -19.65
C ILE A 163 8.47 -21.48 -20.16
N VAL A 164 8.13 -21.36 -21.44
CA VAL A 164 7.79 -20.07 -22.07
C VAL A 164 6.31 -20.02 -22.41
N LYS A 165 5.68 -18.88 -22.13
CA LYS A 165 4.31 -18.53 -22.51
C LYS A 165 4.34 -17.30 -23.42
N GLU A 166 4.08 -17.53 -24.69
CA GLU A 166 4.29 -16.53 -25.76
C GLU A 166 3.25 -15.40 -25.81
N LYS A 167 2.07 -15.62 -25.23
CA LYS A 167 0.97 -14.65 -25.26
C LYS A 167 0.53 -14.30 -23.85
N VAL A 168 1.01 -13.18 -23.36
CA VAL A 168 0.72 -12.69 -22.02
C VAL A 168 0.26 -11.25 -22.10
N LYS A 169 -0.79 -10.91 -21.33
CA LYS A 169 -1.12 -9.54 -20.98
C LYS A 169 -0.54 -9.22 -19.60
N ILE A 170 0.20 -8.13 -19.50
CA ILE A 170 0.77 -7.60 -18.26
C ILE A 170 0.08 -6.27 -17.95
N THR A 171 -0.34 -6.06 -16.71
CA THR A 171 -0.70 -4.73 -16.19
C THR A 171 -0.05 -4.50 -14.84
N VAL A 172 0.06 -3.24 -14.43
CA VAL A 172 0.33 -2.91 -13.02
C VAL A 172 -0.86 -3.36 -12.16
N GLY A 173 -0.59 -3.93 -10.99
CA GLY A 173 -1.57 -4.48 -10.06
C GLY A 173 -1.83 -3.63 -8.82
N GLY A 174 -2.91 -3.95 -8.11
CA GLY A 174 -3.35 -3.26 -6.88
C GLY A 174 -4.04 -1.93 -7.11
N LYS A 175 -4.39 -1.26 -6.01
CA LYS A 175 -5.08 0.03 -5.99
C LYS A 175 -4.26 1.02 -5.17
N TYR A 176 -4.24 0.87 -3.85
CA TYR A 176 -3.44 1.69 -2.95
C TYR A 176 -1.93 1.48 -3.15
N THR A 177 -1.51 0.23 -3.30
CA THR A 177 -0.10 -0.18 -3.49
C THR A 177 0.57 0.39 -4.74
N GLN A 178 -0.19 0.98 -5.68
CA GLN A 178 0.40 1.65 -6.85
C GLN A 178 1.17 2.92 -6.48
N ASN A 179 0.88 3.50 -5.30
CA ASN A 179 1.54 4.71 -4.80
C ASN A 179 2.93 4.45 -4.21
N PHE A 180 3.31 3.18 -4.02
CA PHE A 180 4.62 2.80 -3.47
C PHE A 180 5.68 2.74 -4.57
N GLU A 181 6.94 2.64 -4.15
CA GLU A 181 8.09 2.68 -5.06
C GLU A 181 8.24 1.38 -5.86
N LYS A 182 7.84 0.24 -5.28
CA LYS A 182 7.95 -1.08 -5.92
C LYS A 182 6.63 -1.53 -6.56
N PRO A 183 6.53 -1.54 -7.91
CA PRO A 183 5.31 -1.90 -8.60
C PRO A 183 5.09 -3.39 -8.57
N GLN A 184 3.86 -3.79 -8.83
CA GLN A 184 3.43 -5.18 -8.82
C GLN A 184 2.65 -5.48 -10.10
N PHE A 185 2.61 -6.76 -10.49
CA PHE A 185 2.18 -7.14 -11.82
C PHE A 185 1.02 -8.12 -11.79
N ASN A 186 0.05 -7.85 -12.66
CA ASN A 186 -0.99 -8.78 -13.04
C ASN A 186 -0.59 -9.44 -14.35
N VAL A 187 -0.50 -10.77 -14.36
CA VAL A 187 -0.05 -11.54 -15.52
C VAL A 187 -1.18 -12.46 -15.97
N ASN A 188 -1.64 -12.29 -17.21
CA ASN A 188 -2.75 -13.04 -17.79
C ASN A 188 -2.28 -13.79 -19.03
N ILE A 189 -2.09 -15.10 -18.88
CA ILE A 189 -1.64 -16.01 -19.93
C ILE A 189 -2.83 -16.30 -20.86
N LYS A 190 -2.65 -16.06 -22.16
CA LYS A 190 -3.67 -16.22 -23.21
C LYS A 190 -3.47 -17.54 -23.95
N ASP A 191 -4.58 -18.21 -24.25
CA ASP A 191 -4.63 -19.46 -25.01
C ASP A 191 -3.82 -20.65 -24.43
N ASP A 192 -3.29 -20.52 -23.21
CA ASP A 192 -2.43 -21.48 -22.52
C ASP A 192 -2.56 -21.30 -20.99
N SER A 193 -1.80 -22.06 -20.19
CA SER A 193 -1.69 -21.92 -18.74
C SER A 193 -0.32 -22.34 -18.24
N LEU A 194 0.13 -21.80 -17.11
CA LEU A 194 1.32 -22.25 -16.39
C LEU A 194 0.87 -23.23 -15.30
N TYR A 195 1.13 -24.53 -15.50
CA TYR A 195 0.67 -25.61 -14.60
C TYR A 195 -0.83 -25.50 -14.25
N GLY A 196 -1.68 -25.25 -15.25
CA GLY A 196 -3.13 -25.12 -15.08
C GLY A 196 -3.62 -23.72 -14.70
N ILE A 197 -2.72 -22.80 -14.32
CA ILE A 197 -3.08 -21.44 -13.87
C ILE A 197 -2.90 -20.43 -15.01
N LYS A 198 -3.93 -19.62 -15.26
CA LYS A 198 -3.91 -18.57 -16.30
C LYS A 198 -3.65 -17.17 -15.77
N HIS A 199 -4.02 -16.90 -14.52
CA HIS A 199 -3.95 -15.58 -13.93
C HIS A 199 -3.03 -15.60 -12.72
N LEU A 200 -1.88 -14.94 -12.85
CA LEU A 200 -0.90 -14.80 -11.79
C LEU A 200 -0.88 -13.35 -11.29
N ARG A 201 -0.66 -13.18 -10.00
CA ARG A 201 -0.40 -11.92 -9.33
C ARG A 201 1.02 -11.99 -8.76
N LEU A 202 1.86 -11.04 -9.14
CA LEU A 202 3.19 -10.84 -8.59
C LEU A 202 3.11 -9.63 -7.68
N ARG A 203 3.01 -9.86 -6.37
CA ARG A 203 2.80 -8.83 -5.34
C ARG A 203 4.13 -8.44 -4.70
N SER A 204 4.36 -7.13 -4.55
CA SER A 204 5.62 -6.61 -4.01
C SER A 204 5.73 -6.80 -2.50
N GLU A 205 4.61 -7.00 -1.80
CA GLU A 205 4.52 -7.09 -0.33
C GLU A 205 5.22 -5.93 0.39
N VAL A 206 5.28 -4.75 -0.24
CA VAL A 206 6.01 -3.59 0.28
C VAL A 206 5.50 -3.12 1.65
N ILE A 207 4.22 -3.37 1.94
CA ILE A 207 3.58 -3.01 3.21
C ILE A 207 3.85 -4.04 4.31
N ASP A 208 4.29 -5.26 3.99
CA ASP A 208 4.53 -6.28 5.01
C ASP A 208 6.03 -6.32 5.39
N PRO A 209 6.44 -5.79 6.56
CA PRO A 209 7.83 -5.86 6.98
C PRO A 209 8.32 -7.31 7.10
N SER A 210 7.44 -8.28 7.30
CA SER A 210 7.76 -9.71 7.40
C SER A 210 7.75 -10.46 6.06
N PHE A 211 7.15 -9.96 4.98
CA PHE A 211 6.89 -10.76 3.76
C PHE A 211 6.08 -12.07 3.98
N LEU A 212 5.54 -12.33 5.18
CA LEU A 212 4.94 -13.61 5.55
C LEU A 212 3.41 -13.58 5.62
N ARG A 213 2.76 -12.44 5.85
CA ARG A 213 1.33 -12.38 6.23
C ARG A 213 0.42 -12.95 5.16
N SER A 214 0.55 -12.46 3.93
CA SER A 214 -0.18 -12.99 2.78
C SER A 214 0.08 -14.47 2.54
N LYS A 215 1.34 -14.93 2.68
CA LYS A 215 1.71 -16.34 2.54
C LYS A 215 1.06 -17.20 3.60
N LEU A 216 1.16 -16.81 4.88
CA LEU A 216 0.57 -17.52 6.00
C LEU A 216 -0.96 -17.53 5.93
N GLY A 217 -1.59 -16.44 5.47
CA GLY A 217 -3.03 -16.41 5.23
C GLY A 217 -3.47 -17.41 4.16
N SER A 218 -2.80 -17.43 3.00
CA SER A 218 -3.03 -18.44 1.96
C SER A 218 -2.74 -19.87 2.44
N ASP A 219 -1.70 -20.06 3.26
CA ASP A 219 -1.33 -21.38 3.78
C ASP A 219 -2.35 -21.89 4.80
N LEU A 220 -2.77 -21.05 5.74
CA LEU A 220 -3.79 -21.36 6.74
C LEU A 220 -5.13 -21.64 6.08
N THR A 221 -5.54 -20.82 5.10
CA THR A 221 -6.79 -21.07 4.37
C THR A 221 -6.76 -22.40 3.63
N THR A 222 -5.63 -22.77 3.03
CA THR A 222 -5.44 -24.07 2.38
C THR A 222 -5.62 -25.24 3.36
N VAL A 223 -4.90 -25.25 4.48
CA VAL A 223 -4.93 -26.37 5.44
C VAL A 223 -6.21 -26.43 6.27
N LEU A 224 -6.94 -25.31 6.37
CA LEU A 224 -8.27 -25.25 6.98
C LEU A 224 -9.39 -25.56 5.98
N GLY A 225 -9.06 -25.79 4.70
CA GLY A 225 -10.00 -26.19 3.66
C GLY A 225 -10.95 -25.07 3.21
N PHE A 226 -10.51 -23.82 3.27
CA PHE A 226 -11.25 -22.70 2.72
C PHE A 226 -11.05 -22.59 1.20
N PRO A 227 -12.07 -22.19 0.44
CA PRO A 227 -11.88 -21.77 -0.95
C PRO A 227 -11.17 -20.41 -0.94
N SER A 228 -9.88 -20.38 -1.27
CA SER A 228 -9.12 -19.13 -1.44
C SER A 228 -7.93 -19.31 -2.40
N ASN A 229 -7.15 -18.26 -2.58
CA ASN A 229 -5.96 -18.26 -3.41
C ASN A 229 -4.77 -18.91 -2.71
N HIS A 230 -3.88 -19.46 -3.52
CA HIS A 230 -2.62 -20.05 -3.08
C HIS A 230 -1.48 -19.10 -3.35
N ALA A 231 -0.45 -19.13 -2.50
CA ALA A 231 0.70 -18.25 -2.61
C ALA A 231 2.03 -19.00 -2.45
N THR A 232 3.05 -18.48 -3.13
CA THR A 232 4.47 -18.86 -3.04
C THR A 232 5.30 -17.63 -3.35
N TYR A 233 6.62 -17.75 -3.50
CA TYR A 233 7.50 -16.63 -3.83
C TYR A 233 8.09 -16.81 -5.23
N SER A 234 8.56 -15.72 -5.82
CA SER A 234 9.29 -15.73 -7.09
C SER A 234 10.29 -14.57 -7.13
N LYS A 235 11.39 -14.77 -7.86
CA LYS A 235 12.26 -13.67 -8.29
C LYS A 235 11.77 -13.16 -9.64
N VAL A 236 11.50 -11.86 -9.76
CA VAL A 236 10.88 -11.28 -10.95
C VAL A 236 11.88 -10.43 -11.73
N PHE A 237 11.84 -10.56 -13.04
CA PHE A 237 12.54 -9.67 -13.98
C PHE A 237 11.54 -9.05 -14.95
N LEU A 238 11.71 -7.77 -15.26
CA LEU A 238 11.08 -7.13 -16.42
C LEU A 238 12.15 -6.92 -17.48
N ASN A 239 12.03 -7.61 -18.62
CA ASN A 239 13.13 -7.80 -19.57
C ASN A 239 14.38 -8.29 -18.83
N ASN A 240 15.44 -7.49 -18.77
CA ASN A 240 16.69 -7.84 -18.08
C ASN A 240 16.84 -7.21 -16.69
N ASP A 241 15.90 -6.36 -16.27
CA ASP A 241 16.02 -5.67 -14.99
C ASP A 241 15.50 -6.52 -13.86
N ASP A 242 16.28 -6.54 -12.78
CA ASP A 242 15.90 -7.22 -11.55
C ASP A 242 14.83 -6.39 -10.84
N MET A 243 13.64 -6.97 -10.74
CA MET A 243 12.54 -6.37 -9.98
C MET A 243 12.55 -6.86 -8.53
N GLY A 244 13.32 -7.90 -8.20
CA GLY A 244 13.48 -8.43 -6.86
C GLY A 244 12.51 -9.56 -6.50
N LEU A 245 12.29 -9.72 -5.21
CA LEU A 245 11.41 -10.70 -4.57
C LEU A 245 9.94 -10.26 -4.66
N TYR A 246 9.09 -11.19 -5.07
CA TYR A 246 7.63 -11.02 -5.12
C TYR A 246 6.92 -12.25 -4.55
N LEU A 247 5.77 -12.02 -3.93
CA LEU A 247 4.81 -13.09 -3.67
C LEU A 247 4.04 -13.41 -4.95
N LEU A 248 4.14 -14.65 -5.41
CA LEU A 248 3.40 -15.22 -6.52
C LEU A 248 2.10 -15.83 -6.02
N ARG A 249 0.97 -15.37 -6.56
CA ARG A 249 -0.37 -15.83 -6.19
C ARG A 249 -1.21 -16.10 -7.42
N ASP A 250 -2.16 -17.03 -7.34
CA ASP A 250 -3.20 -17.16 -8.36
C ASP A 250 -4.27 -16.08 -8.19
N ALA A 251 -5.13 -15.89 -9.20
CA ALA A 251 -6.23 -14.94 -9.13
C ALA A 251 -7.58 -15.66 -9.22
N ILE A 252 -8.50 -15.28 -8.33
CA ILE A 252 -9.87 -15.77 -8.29
C ILE A 252 -10.62 -15.20 -9.49
N LYS A 253 -10.71 -16.02 -10.54
CA LYS A 253 -11.29 -15.76 -11.87
C LYS A 253 -11.93 -17.04 -12.37
N ALA A 254 -12.59 -17.02 -13.53
CA ALA A 254 -13.25 -18.20 -14.09
C ALA A 254 -12.35 -19.46 -14.19
N ASN A 255 -11.06 -19.32 -14.50
CA ASN A 255 -10.12 -20.46 -14.53
C ASN A 255 -9.80 -21.02 -13.12
N TRP A 256 -9.78 -20.18 -12.09
CA TRP A 256 -9.64 -20.64 -10.71
C TRP A 256 -10.88 -21.42 -10.27
N VAL A 257 -12.09 -20.97 -10.66
CA VAL A 257 -13.32 -21.72 -10.40
C VAL A 257 -13.33 -23.06 -11.13
N GLU A 258 -12.86 -23.10 -12.38
CA GLU A 258 -12.71 -24.34 -13.13
C GLU A 258 -11.81 -25.35 -12.39
N TYR A 259 -10.68 -24.89 -11.84
CA TYR A 259 -9.76 -25.74 -11.10
C TYR A 259 -10.38 -26.26 -9.78
N ASN A 260 -11.01 -25.38 -8.99
CA ASN A 260 -11.47 -25.71 -7.64
C ASN A 260 -12.86 -26.37 -7.60
N PHE A 261 -13.74 -26.05 -8.55
CA PHE A 261 -15.14 -26.51 -8.58
C PHE A 261 -15.48 -27.34 -9.83
N GLY A 262 -14.56 -27.45 -10.80
CA GLY A 262 -14.81 -28.20 -12.04
C GLY A 262 -15.75 -27.50 -13.03
N VAL A 263 -16.02 -26.20 -12.83
CA VAL A 263 -16.95 -25.41 -13.65
C VAL A 263 -16.17 -24.48 -14.60
N ALA A 264 -15.97 -24.91 -15.84
CA ALA A 264 -15.28 -24.14 -16.86
C ALA A 264 -16.10 -22.94 -17.36
N ASN A 265 -15.42 -21.81 -17.64
CA ASN A 265 -16.00 -20.58 -18.18
C ASN A 265 -17.24 -20.10 -17.41
N THR A 266 -17.20 -20.18 -16.08
CA THR A 266 -18.28 -19.64 -15.25
C THR A 266 -18.45 -18.14 -15.48
N THR A 267 -19.69 -17.68 -15.50
CA THR A 267 -20.06 -16.25 -15.46
C THR A 267 -20.64 -15.86 -14.10
N SER A 268 -20.64 -16.79 -13.14
CA SER A 268 -21.34 -16.68 -11.85
C SER A 268 -20.39 -16.31 -10.69
N LEU A 269 -19.34 -15.56 -11.00
CA LEU A 269 -18.37 -15.03 -10.05
C LEU A 269 -18.53 -13.51 -9.95
N TYR A 270 -18.54 -12.99 -8.73
CA TYR A 270 -18.86 -11.60 -8.44
C TYR A 270 -17.79 -11.00 -7.52
N THR A 271 -17.24 -9.85 -7.91
CA THR A 271 -16.29 -9.11 -7.10
C THR A 271 -17.05 -8.12 -6.22
N CYS A 272 -16.64 -7.99 -4.96
CA CYS A 272 -17.31 -7.13 -3.99
C CYS A 272 -16.40 -5.97 -3.56
N ASP A 273 -16.99 -4.79 -3.39
CA ASP A 273 -16.35 -3.55 -2.91
C ASP A 273 -17.47 -2.58 -2.49
N LEU A 274 -17.21 -1.75 -1.48
CA LEU A 274 -18.14 -0.72 -1.02
C LEU A 274 -18.53 0.26 -2.15
N MET A 275 -17.71 0.42 -3.18
CA MET A 275 -18.02 1.28 -4.32
C MET A 275 -19.18 0.77 -5.20
N TYR A 276 -19.56 -0.51 -5.08
CA TYR A 276 -20.62 -1.12 -5.88
C TYR A 276 -22.03 -1.00 -5.24
N GLY A 277 -22.14 -0.45 -4.03
CA GLY A 277 -23.44 -0.27 -3.37
C GLY A 277 -23.32 0.18 -1.92
N ASP A 278 -24.46 0.46 -1.30
CA ASP A 278 -24.59 0.94 0.08
C ASP A 278 -25.25 -0.09 1.01
N SER A 279 -25.41 -1.34 0.57
CA SER A 279 -25.95 -2.41 1.41
C SER A 279 -24.98 -2.73 2.55
N LEU A 280 -25.54 -3.11 3.71
CA LEU A 280 -24.77 -3.65 4.84
C LEU A 280 -24.56 -5.17 4.73
N PHE A 281 -25.05 -5.79 3.64
CA PHE A 281 -24.72 -7.16 3.27
C PHE A 281 -23.56 -7.15 2.27
N TYR A 282 -23.77 -7.60 1.04
CA TYR A 282 -22.74 -7.67 0.01
C TYR A 282 -22.99 -6.63 -1.08
N ASN A 283 -21.94 -5.90 -1.47
CA ASN A 283 -21.97 -4.93 -2.56
C ASN A 283 -21.10 -5.45 -3.71
N CYS A 284 -21.70 -6.16 -4.66
CA CYS A 284 -20.95 -6.86 -5.70
C CYS A 284 -21.48 -6.59 -7.11
N VAL A 285 -20.58 -6.77 -8.08
CA VAL A 285 -20.86 -6.78 -9.52
C VAL A 285 -20.27 -8.04 -10.14
N ASN A 286 -20.75 -8.41 -11.31
CA ASN A 286 -20.17 -9.53 -12.05
C ASN A 286 -18.68 -9.27 -12.30
N GLU A 287 -17.83 -10.26 -12.02
CA GLU A 287 -16.37 -10.09 -12.08
C GLU A 287 -15.87 -9.79 -13.50
N GLU A 288 -16.50 -10.35 -14.54
CA GLU A 288 -16.06 -10.17 -15.93
C GLU A 288 -16.63 -8.90 -16.56
N THR A 289 -17.91 -8.60 -16.33
CA THR A 289 -18.58 -7.45 -16.98
C THR A 289 -18.49 -6.17 -16.17
N GLU A 290 -18.14 -6.25 -14.88
CA GLU A 290 -18.16 -5.14 -13.93
C GLU A 290 -19.55 -4.48 -13.80
N GLU A 291 -20.62 -5.21 -14.12
CA GLU A 291 -22.01 -4.75 -14.06
C GLU A 291 -22.86 -5.60 -13.10
N LYS A 292 -23.94 -5.03 -12.56
CA LYS A 292 -24.95 -5.80 -11.81
C LYS A 292 -25.85 -6.55 -12.78
N ASP A 293 -25.88 -7.87 -12.64
CA ASP A 293 -26.78 -8.75 -13.38
C ASP A 293 -28.02 -9.16 -12.56
N GLU A 294 -28.88 -9.98 -13.16
CA GLU A 294 -30.11 -10.50 -12.52
C GLU A 294 -29.80 -11.39 -11.31
N ASP A 295 -28.72 -12.18 -11.37
CA ASP A 295 -28.38 -13.15 -10.33
C ASP A 295 -27.93 -12.45 -9.06
N ILE A 296 -27.02 -11.48 -9.15
CA ILE A 296 -26.59 -10.72 -7.96
C ILE A 296 -27.72 -9.84 -7.43
N THR A 297 -28.55 -9.27 -8.31
CA THR A 297 -29.73 -8.49 -7.89
C THR A 297 -30.73 -9.37 -7.14
N ASN A 298 -30.95 -10.61 -7.58
CA ASN A 298 -31.82 -11.56 -6.90
C ASN A 298 -31.21 -11.98 -5.54
N PHE A 299 -29.91 -12.28 -5.49
CA PHE A 299 -29.21 -12.59 -4.25
C PHE A 299 -29.33 -11.47 -3.21
N SER A 300 -29.05 -10.21 -3.59
CA SER A 300 -29.21 -9.06 -2.70
C SER A 300 -30.64 -8.97 -2.15
N ASN A 301 -31.65 -9.16 -3.00
CA ASN A 301 -33.04 -9.20 -2.53
C ASN A 301 -33.32 -10.38 -1.59
N GLN A 302 -32.79 -11.58 -1.87
CA GLN A 302 -33.00 -12.77 -1.04
C GLN A 302 -32.36 -12.60 0.34
N ILE A 303 -31.10 -12.17 0.39
CA ILE A 303 -30.35 -12.02 1.65
C ILE A 303 -30.91 -10.91 2.53
N GLU A 304 -31.35 -9.79 1.94
CA GLU A 304 -31.99 -8.69 2.68
C GLU A 304 -33.38 -9.04 3.23
N ASN A 305 -34.09 -9.98 2.59
CA ASN A 305 -35.43 -10.41 3.01
C ASN A 305 -35.44 -11.68 3.88
N ALA A 306 -34.31 -12.38 4.02
CA ALA A 306 -34.19 -13.54 4.89
C ALA A 306 -34.39 -13.15 6.37
N LYS A 307 -35.25 -13.88 7.08
CA LYS A 307 -35.62 -13.60 8.48
C LYS A 307 -35.17 -14.70 9.43
N THR A 308 -34.77 -15.84 8.89
CA THR A 308 -34.28 -17.00 9.65
C THR A 308 -33.03 -17.58 9.01
N VAL A 309 -32.23 -18.28 9.80
CA VAL A 309 -31.04 -18.99 9.30
C VAL A 309 -31.46 -20.10 8.33
N GLU A 310 -32.60 -20.74 8.54
CA GLU A 310 -33.12 -21.77 7.65
C GLU A 310 -33.55 -21.23 6.27
N GLU A 311 -33.96 -19.96 6.19
CA GLU A 311 -34.20 -19.29 4.90
C GLU A 311 -32.87 -18.94 4.22
N LEU A 312 -31.87 -18.48 4.98
CA LEU A 312 -30.54 -18.16 4.47
C LEU A 312 -29.84 -19.40 3.90
N ASP A 313 -29.88 -20.52 4.62
CA ASP A 313 -29.23 -21.80 4.25
C ASP A 313 -29.74 -22.41 2.94
N GLN A 314 -30.90 -21.98 2.45
CA GLN A 314 -31.48 -22.45 1.18
C GLN A 314 -30.70 -21.97 -0.03
N PHE A 315 -30.04 -20.81 0.06
CA PHE A 315 -29.35 -20.19 -1.05
C PHE A 315 -27.93 -19.70 -0.70
N PHE A 316 -27.55 -19.61 0.57
CA PHE A 316 -26.23 -19.14 1.00
C PHE A 316 -25.54 -20.21 1.85
N ASP A 317 -24.22 -20.33 1.73
CA ASP A 317 -23.42 -21.20 2.58
C ASP A 317 -23.11 -20.50 3.91
N THR A 318 -24.12 -20.43 4.77
CA THR A 318 -23.99 -19.83 6.11
C THR A 318 -22.92 -20.54 6.96
N ASP A 319 -22.65 -21.81 6.69
CA ASP A 319 -21.68 -22.58 7.45
C ASP A 319 -20.24 -22.14 7.12
N LEU A 320 -19.93 -22.02 5.83
CA LEU A 320 -18.69 -21.40 5.35
C LEU A 320 -18.52 -19.97 5.88
N TYR A 321 -19.58 -19.16 5.83
CA TYR A 321 -19.56 -17.79 6.34
C TYR A 321 -19.20 -17.73 7.83
N ILE A 322 -19.83 -18.57 8.68
CA ILE A 322 -19.50 -18.63 10.12
C ILE A 322 -18.05 -19.08 10.33
N LYS A 323 -17.58 -20.03 9.52
CA LYS A 323 -16.19 -20.50 9.55
C LYS A 323 -15.22 -19.37 9.19
N TRP A 324 -15.52 -18.54 8.20
CA TRP A 324 -14.73 -17.34 7.90
C TRP A 324 -14.70 -16.35 9.07
N GLN A 325 -15.79 -16.19 9.81
CA GLN A 325 -15.79 -15.31 10.99
C GLN A 325 -14.88 -15.83 12.11
N ALA A 326 -14.78 -17.16 12.28
CA ALA A 326 -13.82 -17.77 13.20
C ALA A 326 -12.37 -17.53 12.74
N TYR A 327 -12.09 -17.68 11.44
CA TYR A 327 -10.78 -17.39 10.87
C TYR A 327 -10.38 -15.93 11.08
N LYS A 328 -11.26 -14.99 10.68
CA LYS A 328 -11.02 -13.55 10.81
C LYS A 328 -10.71 -13.13 12.24
N TYR A 329 -11.40 -13.73 13.21
CA TYR A 329 -11.16 -13.49 14.63
C TYR A 329 -9.79 -14.00 15.10
N LEU A 330 -9.36 -15.18 14.65
CA LEU A 330 -8.05 -15.72 15.00
C LEU A 330 -6.92 -14.93 14.34
N THR A 331 -7.10 -14.50 13.09
CA THR A 331 -6.07 -13.74 12.37
C THR A 331 -6.11 -12.24 12.62
N GLY A 332 -7.15 -11.70 13.27
CA GLY A 332 -7.29 -10.26 13.47
C GLY A 332 -7.56 -9.50 12.17
N SER A 333 -8.26 -10.16 11.24
CA SER A 333 -8.54 -9.66 9.90
C SER A 333 -9.56 -8.52 9.94
N TRP A 334 -9.08 -7.29 10.12
CA TRP A 334 -9.92 -6.10 10.12
C TRP A 334 -10.33 -5.64 8.70
N ASP A 335 -9.65 -6.13 7.66
CA ASP A 335 -9.82 -5.67 6.26
C ASP A 335 -10.73 -6.57 5.39
N HIS A 336 -11.44 -7.52 6.01
CA HIS A 336 -12.40 -8.42 5.36
C HIS A 336 -13.83 -8.20 5.87
N VAL A 337 -14.27 -6.94 5.91
CA VAL A 337 -15.64 -6.58 6.31
C VAL A 337 -16.63 -6.94 5.20
N THR A 338 -17.75 -7.61 5.51
CA THR A 338 -18.67 -8.25 4.54
C THR A 338 -19.17 -7.34 3.42
N ASN A 339 -19.34 -6.05 3.69
CA ASN A 339 -19.87 -5.10 2.70
C ASN A 339 -18.81 -4.31 1.94
N GLN A 340 -17.53 -4.70 2.07
CA GLN A 340 -16.36 -4.01 1.53
C GLN A 340 -15.60 -4.88 0.52
N HIS A 341 -14.30 -4.64 0.36
CA HIS A 341 -13.42 -5.31 -0.61
C HIS A 341 -12.88 -6.66 -0.09
N ASN A 342 -11.86 -7.21 -0.77
CA ASN A 342 -11.14 -8.43 -0.39
C ASN A 342 -11.99 -9.70 -0.34
N GLN A 343 -13.10 -9.71 -1.08
CA GLN A 343 -13.97 -10.87 -1.17
C GLN A 343 -14.66 -10.99 -2.53
N TYR A 344 -14.96 -12.23 -2.87
CA TYR A 344 -15.82 -12.62 -3.97
C TYR A 344 -17.06 -13.34 -3.45
N LEU A 345 -18.14 -13.23 -4.22
CA LEU A 345 -19.26 -14.16 -4.15
C LEU A 345 -19.21 -15.08 -5.37
N TYR A 346 -19.35 -16.38 -5.14
CA TYR A 346 -19.49 -17.37 -6.20
C TYR A 346 -20.82 -18.10 -6.05
N LYS A 347 -21.60 -18.18 -7.14
CA LYS A 347 -22.83 -18.96 -7.18
C LYS A 347 -22.55 -20.34 -7.78
N ASP A 348 -22.47 -21.34 -6.91
CA ASP A 348 -22.35 -22.76 -7.26
C ASP A 348 -23.74 -23.41 -7.29
N GLY A 349 -24.29 -23.54 -8.50
CA GLY A 349 -25.67 -24.00 -8.68
C GLY A 349 -26.67 -23.02 -8.05
N ASP A 350 -27.38 -23.47 -7.02
CA ASP A 350 -28.35 -22.66 -6.29
C ASP A 350 -27.77 -22.05 -4.99
N LYS A 351 -26.51 -22.37 -4.64
CA LYS A 351 -25.85 -21.89 -3.43
C LYS A 351 -24.82 -20.81 -3.73
N TRP A 352 -24.76 -19.81 -2.86
CA TRP A 352 -23.81 -18.71 -2.87
C TRP A 352 -22.75 -18.94 -1.79
N LEU A 353 -21.49 -18.77 -2.16
CA LEU A 353 -20.32 -18.93 -1.29
C LEU A 353 -19.55 -17.63 -1.22
N ASP A 354 -19.10 -17.26 -0.02
CA ASP A 354 -18.15 -16.18 0.19
C ASP A 354 -16.70 -16.69 0.16
N ILE A 355 -15.86 -15.93 -0.53
CA ILE A 355 -14.47 -16.29 -0.81
C ILE A 355 -13.60 -15.09 -0.46
N LEU A 356 -12.79 -15.20 0.60
CA LEU A 356 -11.88 -14.13 1.05
C LEU A 356 -10.50 -14.26 0.41
N TYR A 357 -9.81 -13.15 0.21
CA TYR A 357 -8.45 -13.06 -0.33
C TYR A 357 -7.78 -11.73 0.06
N ASP A 358 -6.44 -11.60 -0.08
CA ASP A 358 -5.65 -10.43 0.37
C ASP A 358 -5.48 -10.38 1.90
N PHE A 359 -4.57 -11.22 2.40
CA PHE A 359 -4.31 -11.43 3.83
C PHE A 359 -3.06 -10.68 4.34
N ASP A 360 -2.62 -9.64 3.64
CA ASP A 360 -1.48 -8.79 4.03
C ASP A 360 -1.75 -7.99 5.31
N SER A 361 -3.01 -7.66 5.57
CA SER A 361 -3.44 -6.97 6.80
C SER A 361 -3.76 -7.90 7.98
N ASP A 362 -3.59 -9.22 7.82
CA ASP A 362 -3.82 -10.21 8.88
C ASP A 362 -2.63 -10.29 9.85
N LEU A 363 -2.82 -11.08 10.92
CA LEU A 363 -1.80 -11.41 11.92
C LEU A 363 -1.23 -10.16 12.61
N GLY A 364 -2.14 -9.26 13.01
CA GLY A 364 -1.84 -8.06 13.78
C GLY A 364 -1.12 -6.97 12.99
N ALA A 365 -1.36 -6.86 11.68
CA ALA A 365 -0.84 -5.76 10.88
C ALA A 365 -1.75 -4.53 10.97
N TYR A 366 -1.15 -3.37 11.22
CA TYR A 366 -1.75 -2.04 11.13
C TYR A 366 -2.89 -1.76 12.12
N LYS A 367 -3.32 -0.49 12.19
CA LYS A 367 -4.25 0.03 13.21
C LYS A 367 -3.65 -0.11 14.61
N ILE A 368 -4.49 -0.46 15.59
CA ILE A 368 -4.12 -0.69 16.98
C ILE A 368 -4.62 -2.10 17.34
N PRO A 369 -3.94 -3.15 16.87
CA PRO A 369 -4.40 -4.52 17.02
C PRO A 369 -4.22 -4.98 18.47
N VAL A 370 -5.17 -5.77 18.98
CA VAL A 370 -5.15 -6.25 20.37
C VAL A 370 -5.46 -7.75 20.40
N PRO A 371 -4.45 -8.61 20.62
CA PRO A 371 -4.64 -10.06 20.51
C PRO A 371 -5.50 -10.67 21.64
N ALA A 372 -5.69 -9.94 22.74
CA ALA A 372 -6.48 -10.36 23.89
C ALA A 372 -7.86 -9.68 23.95
N GLN A 373 -8.63 -9.78 22.87
CA GLN A 373 -10.03 -9.31 22.78
C GLN A 373 -10.99 -10.45 22.45
N THR A 374 -12.22 -10.37 22.97
CA THR A 374 -13.26 -11.34 22.59
C THR A 374 -13.73 -11.12 21.15
N PHE A 375 -14.40 -12.12 20.56
CA PHE A 375 -14.94 -12.01 19.21
C PHE A 375 -15.88 -10.80 19.05
N SER A 376 -16.75 -10.57 20.04
CA SER A 376 -17.69 -9.45 20.00
C SER A 376 -17.03 -8.08 20.16
N GLU A 377 -15.88 -7.99 20.84
CA GLU A 377 -15.15 -6.73 21.05
C GLU A 377 -14.36 -6.31 19.81
N GLU A 378 -13.74 -7.28 19.14
CA GLU A 378 -12.88 -7.05 17.98
C GLU A 378 -13.68 -6.89 16.67
N SER A 379 -14.82 -7.57 16.54
CA SER A 379 -15.60 -7.60 15.31
C SER A 379 -16.16 -6.22 14.93
N LEU A 380 -15.86 -5.78 13.72
CA LEU A 380 -16.35 -4.55 13.10
C LEU A 380 -17.82 -4.65 12.61
N GLU A 381 -18.42 -5.84 12.75
CA GLU A 381 -19.65 -6.22 12.07
C GLU A 381 -20.75 -6.70 13.02
N MET A 382 -20.54 -6.60 14.34
CA MET A 382 -21.54 -7.04 15.32
C MET A 382 -22.92 -6.40 15.12
N ASP A 383 -22.95 -5.19 14.55
CA ASP A 383 -24.18 -4.49 14.24
C ASP A 383 -24.80 -4.81 12.87
N PHE A 384 -24.11 -5.60 12.03
CA PHE A 384 -24.55 -5.90 10.67
C PHE A 384 -25.77 -6.83 10.68
N PRO A 385 -26.71 -6.68 9.73
CA PRO A 385 -27.92 -7.49 9.69
C PRO A 385 -27.67 -9.00 9.64
N ILE A 386 -26.67 -9.46 8.89
CA ILE A 386 -26.34 -10.89 8.77
C ILE A 386 -25.81 -11.47 10.10
N TYR A 387 -24.99 -10.72 10.85
CA TYR A 387 -24.53 -11.11 12.19
C TYR A 387 -25.71 -11.24 13.16
N LYS A 388 -26.64 -10.28 13.12
CA LYS A 388 -27.86 -10.28 13.94
C LYS A 388 -28.80 -11.43 13.57
N LEU A 389 -28.93 -11.74 12.28
CA LEU A 389 -29.76 -12.83 11.75
C LEU A 389 -29.25 -14.20 12.21
N ILE A 390 -27.94 -14.42 12.09
CA ILE A 390 -27.28 -15.67 12.52
C ILE A 390 -27.19 -15.75 14.05
N GLY A 391 -27.14 -14.60 14.73
CA GLY A 391 -26.94 -14.51 16.17
C GLY A 391 -25.49 -14.71 16.58
N LEU A 392 -24.54 -14.26 15.75
CA LEU A 392 -23.11 -14.32 16.05
C LEU A 392 -22.77 -13.53 17.31
N ASN A 393 -22.03 -14.17 18.22
CA ASN A 393 -21.50 -13.61 19.47
C ASN A 393 -20.48 -14.59 20.04
N ASP A 394 -19.83 -14.22 21.15
CA ASP A 394 -18.80 -15.03 21.82
C ASP A 394 -19.26 -16.46 22.20
N ASN A 395 -20.56 -16.71 22.33
CA ASN A 395 -21.10 -18.02 22.74
C ASN A 395 -21.81 -18.76 21.59
N HIS A 396 -21.73 -18.27 20.34
CA HIS A 396 -22.38 -18.92 19.21
C HIS A 396 -21.80 -20.33 18.99
N PRO A 397 -22.58 -21.43 19.08
CA PRO A 397 -22.05 -22.79 19.16
C PRO A 397 -21.11 -23.18 18.00
N LYS A 398 -21.54 -22.95 16.76
CA LYS A 398 -20.71 -23.27 15.58
C LYS A 398 -19.46 -22.39 15.48
N LEU A 399 -19.54 -21.14 15.93
CA LEU A 399 -18.39 -20.23 15.86
C LEU A 399 -17.30 -20.72 16.82
N VAL A 400 -17.70 -21.03 18.05
CA VAL A 400 -16.82 -21.58 19.09
C VAL A 400 -16.27 -22.95 18.68
N GLU A 401 -17.06 -23.79 18.02
CA GLU A 401 -16.60 -25.06 17.44
C GLU A 401 -15.49 -24.85 16.41
N TYR A 402 -15.69 -23.94 15.44
CA TYR A 402 -14.66 -23.63 14.45
C TYR A 402 -13.40 -23.01 15.04
N ILE A 403 -13.54 -22.10 16.02
CA ILE A 403 -12.39 -21.55 16.75
C ILE A 403 -11.60 -22.71 17.41
N LYS A 404 -12.28 -23.64 18.08
CA LYS A 404 -11.65 -24.81 18.71
C LYS A 404 -10.95 -25.70 17.71
N GLU A 405 -11.61 -26.01 16.60
CA GLU A 405 -11.03 -26.82 15.53
C GLU A 405 -9.77 -26.16 14.97
N MET A 406 -9.83 -24.90 14.57
CA MET A 406 -8.70 -24.17 13.98
C MET A 406 -7.52 -24.09 14.94
N VAL A 407 -7.77 -23.73 16.21
CA VAL A 407 -6.73 -23.63 17.25
C VAL A 407 -6.08 -24.97 17.51
N THR A 408 -6.84 -26.06 17.61
CA THR A 408 -6.28 -27.38 17.90
C THR A 408 -5.56 -28.02 16.71
N THR A 409 -5.89 -27.63 15.48
CA THR A 409 -5.34 -28.23 14.26
C THR A 409 -4.17 -27.45 13.69
N TYR A 410 -4.34 -26.18 13.30
CA TYR A 410 -3.35 -25.40 12.54
C TYR A 410 -2.99 -24.04 13.13
N PHE A 411 -3.94 -23.29 13.72
CA PHE A 411 -3.66 -21.99 14.34
C PHE A 411 -3.10 -22.16 15.76
N ASN A 412 -1.91 -22.76 15.86
CA ASN A 412 -1.20 -22.94 17.12
C ASN A 412 0.32 -22.88 16.94
N PRO A 413 1.07 -22.49 17.98
CA PRO A 413 2.53 -22.32 17.88
C PRO A 413 3.27 -23.61 17.51
N VAL A 414 2.77 -24.79 17.90
CA VAL A 414 3.39 -26.09 17.57
C VAL A 414 3.41 -26.34 16.05
N LYS A 415 2.43 -25.79 15.33
CA LYS A 415 2.30 -25.94 13.88
C LYS A 415 2.85 -24.75 13.10
N VAL A 416 2.47 -23.53 13.48
CA VAL A 416 2.79 -22.34 12.70
C VAL A 416 4.22 -21.86 12.92
N PHE A 417 4.79 -22.00 14.12
CA PHE A 417 6.15 -21.48 14.37
C PHE A 417 7.23 -22.20 13.54
N PRO A 418 7.25 -23.55 13.47
CA PRO A 418 8.21 -24.24 12.60
C PRO A 418 8.07 -23.87 11.12
N HIS A 419 6.85 -23.59 10.66
CA HIS A 419 6.58 -23.15 9.30
C HIS A 419 7.09 -21.73 9.05
N ILE A 420 6.87 -20.81 10.00
CA ILE A 420 7.47 -19.47 9.98
C ILE A 420 9.00 -19.57 9.96
N ASP A 421 9.60 -20.37 10.83
CA ASP A 421 11.06 -20.55 10.89
C ASP A 421 11.63 -21.01 9.55
N GLU A 422 10.96 -21.98 8.92
CA GLU A 422 11.37 -22.50 7.62
C GLU A 422 11.25 -21.45 6.50
N LEU A 423 10.17 -20.68 6.47
CA LEU A 423 9.99 -19.57 5.53
C LEU A 423 11.04 -18.48 5.75
N VAL A 424 11.30 -18.10 7.01
CA VAL A 424 12.27 -17.05 7.36
C VAL A 424 13.69 -17.47 6.94
N GLU A 425 14.11 -18.68 7.30
CA GLU A 425 15.42 -19.21 6.91
C GLU A 425 15.58 -19.23 5.38
N TYR A 426 14.53 -19.65 4.68
CA TYR A 426 14.52 -19.76 3.23
C TYR A 426 14.54 -18.41 2.51
N LEU A 427 13.74 -17.45 2.98
CA LEU A 427 13.54 -16.15 2.33
C LEU A 427 14.66 -15.16 2.63
N TYR A 428 15.33 -15.28 3.78
CA TYR A 428 16.34 -14.32 4.25
C TYR A 428 17.33 -13.84 3.17
N PRO A 429 18.02 -14.72 2.40
CA PRO A 429 18.95 -14.25 1.37
C PRO A 429 18.28 -13.42 0.26
N TYR A 430 17.03 -13.71 -0.09
CA TYR A 430 16.27 -12.98 -1.10
C TYR A 430 15.77 -11.65 -0.56
N VAL A 431 15.34 -11.59 0.70
CA VAL A 431 14.95 -10.35 1.37
C VAL A 431 16.14 -9.40 1.50
N VAL A 432 17.33 -9.92 1.81
CA VAL A 432 18.57 -9.11 1.81
C VAL A 432 18.84 -8.51 0.43
N GLU A 433 18.72 -9.30 -0.64
CA GLU A 433 18.87 -8.79 -2.01
C GLU A 433 17.82 -7.72 -2.33
N ASP A 434 16.57 -7.93 -1.90
CA ASP A 434 15.45 -7.02 -2.16
C ASP A 434 15.55 -5.68 -1.43
N ARG A 435 16.08 -5.70 -0.20
CA ARG A 435 16.13 -4.55 0.70
C ARG A 435 17.49 -3.84 0.73
N THR A 436 18.42 -4.24 -0.15
CA THR A 436 19.76 -3.62 -0.26
C THR A 436 19.86 -2.76 -1.53
N PRO A 437 20.45 -1.55 -1.46
CA PRO A 437 21.01 -0.91 -0.27
C PRO A 437 19.93 -0.38 0.68
N GLU A 438 20.20 -0.44 1.99
CA GLU A 438 19.25 0.03 3.00
C GLU A 438 19.18 1.57 3.03
N ASP A 439 20.32 2.23 2.77
CA ASP A 439 20.50 3.69 2.80
C ASP A 439 20.03 4.42 1.53
N ASP A 440 19.75 3.69 0.45
CA ASP A 440 19.16 4.22 -0.78
C ASP A 440 18.07 3.28 -1.31
N PRO A 441 16.82 3.40 -0.81
CA PRO A 441 15.71 2.57 -1.25
C PRO A 441 15.45 2.63 -2.76
N THR A 442 15.80 3.74 -3.41
CA THR A 442 15.57 3.95 -4.84
C THR A 442 16.53 3.15 -5.72
N ALA A 443 17.64 2.69 -5.15
CA ALA A 443 18.60 1.80 -5.82
C ALA A 443 18.27 0.31 -5.65
N ARG A 444 17.21 -0.04 -4.92
CA ARG A 444 16.78 -1.42 -4.69
C ARG A 444 16.11 -2.00 -5.95
N PRO A 445 16.12 -3.33 -6.13
CA PRO A 445 15.45 -3.99 -7.25
C PRO A 445 13.99 -3.53 -7.42
N GLY A 446 13.64 -3.13 -8.64
CA GLY A 446 12.28 -2.73 -9.00
C GLY A 446 11.73 -1.47 -8.32
N HIS A 447 12.55 -0.66 -7.63
CA HIS A 447 12.07 0.58 -7.00
C HIS A 447 12.12 1.77 -7.97
N TYR A 448 11.06 2.59 -7.95
CA TYR A 448 10.91 3.78 -8.78
C TYR A 448 10.52 4.96 -7.89
N LEU A 449 11.09 6.14 -8.18
CA LEU A 449 10.82 7.36 -7.44
C LEU A 449 9.32 7.68 -7.37
N ARG A 450 8.86 8.05 -6.17
CA ARG A 450 7.51 8.53 -5.87
C ARG A 450 7.58 9.86 -5.14
N SER A 451 6.58 10.71 -5.39
CA SER A 451 6.53 12.05 -4.83
C SER A 451 6.02 12.06 -3.38
N ASP A 452 5.21 11.07 -3.03
CA ASP A 452 4.73 10.85 -1.67
C ASP A 452 5.60 9.74 -1.05
N HIS A 453 6.42 10.11 -0.07
CA HIS A 453 7.26 9.15 0.63
C HIS A 453 6.41 8.28 1.55
N LYS A 454 6.58 6.95 1.46
CA LYS A 454 5.94 5.97 2.33
C LYS A 454 6.99 5.28 3.18
N ILE A 455 6.84 5.33 4.49
CA ILE A 455 7.77 4.71 5.43
C ILE A 455 7.91 3.21 5.24
N GLU A 456 6.86 2.55 4.74
CA GLU A 456 6.88 1.12 4.44
C GLU A 456 7.89 0.75 3.33
N ASN A 457 8.21 1.68 2.41
CA ASN A 457 9.31 1.46 1.46
C ASN A 457 10.66 1.28 2.19
N GLY A 458 10.77 1.79 3.42
CA GLY A 458 11.99 1.81 4.22
C GLY A 458 12.29 0.53 5.00
N PHE A 459 11.40 -0.47 5.03
CA PHE A 459 11.63 -1.69 5.83
C PHE A 459 12.95 -2.38 5.44
N THR A 460 13.73 -2.75 6.45
CA THR A 460 15.09 -3.32 6.33
C THR A 460 15.10 -4.84 6.39
N ALA A 461 16.21 -5.50 6.06
CA ALA A 461 16.32 -6.94 6.23
C ALA A 461 16.27 -7.36 7.72
N ASP A 462 16.66 -6.47 8.63
CA ASP A 462 16.56 -6.66 10.07
C ASP A 462 15.09 -6.57 10.55
N ASP A 463 14.29 -5.66 10.00
CA ASP A 463 12.85 -5.59 10.28
C ASP A 463 12.13 -6.88 9.87
N PHE A 464 12.55 -7.52 8.76
CA PHE A 464 12.03 -8.82 8.35
C PHE A 464 12.27 -9.89 9.41
N LEU A 465 13.51 -10.02 9.91
CA LEU A 465 13.83 -11.01 10.95
C LEU A 465 13.08 -10.71 12.24
N LYS A 466 13.09 -9.45 12.68
CA LYS A 466 12.48 -9.03 13.94
C LYS A 466 10.95 -9.15 13.92
N ASN A 467 10.30 -8.66 12.86
CA ASN A 467 8.84 -8.69 12.76
C ASN A 467 8.28 -10.08 12.43
N SER A 468 9.05 -10.97 11.79
CA SER A 468 8.67 -12.39 11.71
C SER A 468 8.61 -13.05 13.09
N GLU A 469 9.39 -12.55 14.05
CA GLU A 469 9.45 -13.00 15.44
C GLU A 469 8.47 -12.22 16.34
N PHE A 470 9.00 -11.50 17.34
CA PHE A 470 8.25 -10.92 18.45
C PHE A 470 8.28 -9.38 18.51
N THR A 471 8.94 -8.73 17.55
CA THR A 471 9.08 -7.28 17.52
C THR A 471 7.88 -6.62 16.85
N ASN A 472 7.24 -5.74 17.61
CA ASN A 472 6.23 -4.83 17.09
C ASN A 472 6.91 -3.62 16.47
N ILE A 473 6.42 -3.20 15.30
CA ILE A 473 6.86 -2.00 14.61
C ILE A 473 5.74 -0.97 14.68
N PHE A 474 6.04 0.21 15.20
CA PHE A 474 5.14 1.35 15.27
C PHE A 474 5.52 2.33 14.17
N LEU A 475 4.57 2.71 13.34
CA LEU A 475 4.73 3.72 12.29
C LEU A 475 4.04 5.00 12.74
N ASN A 476 4.82 5.99 13.13
CA ASN A 476 4.32 7.33 13.42
C ASN A 476 4.28 8.14 12.12
N LYS A 477 3.09 8.34 11.56
CA LYS A 477 2.88 9.02 10.28
C LYS A 477 2.45 10.46 10.50
N TYR A 478 3.40 11.39 10.44
CA TYR A 478 3.16 12.81 10.71
C TYR A 478 2.40 13.47 9.56
N TYR A 479 1.32 14.16 9.89
CA TYR A 479 0.54 15.00 8.96
C TYR A 479 0.60 16.48 9.34
N THR A 480 1.28 16.82 10.43
CA THR A 480 1.81 18.15 10.76
C THR A 480 3.14 17.98 11.51
N GLU A 481 3.82 19.08 11.86
CA GLU A 481 5.06 19.04 12.68
C GLU A 481 4.89 18.32 14.03
N THR A 482 3.67 18.25 14.56
CA THR A 482 3.44 17.70 15.91
C THR A 482 2.42 16.58 15.97
N ASN A 483 1.55 16.45 14.96
CA ASN A 483 0.44 15.51 14.97
C ASN A 483 0.69 14.38 13.97
N TYR A 484 0.40 13.16 14.40
CA TYR A 484 0.67 11.94 13.67
C TYR A 484 -0.38 10.88 13.98
N ASP A 485 -0.60 10.01 13.00
CA ASP A 485 -1.30 8.74 13.20
C ASP A 485 -0.30 7.65 13.57
N VAL A 486 -0.76 6.64 14.30
CA VAL A 486 0.05 5.47 14.66
C VAL A 486 -0.59 4.23 14.07
N ASP A 487 0.19 3.52 13.28
CA ASP A 487 -0.06 2.12 12.96
C ASP A 487 0.89 1.23 13.78
N GLU A 488 0.37 0.16 14.34
CA GLU A 488 1.18 -0.89 14.98
C GLU A 488 1.12 -2.18 14.15
N ILE A 489 2.29 -2.71 13.83
CA ILE A 489 2.47 -3.98 13.13
C ILE A 489 3.09 -4.97 14.11
N PHE A 490 2.30 -5.90 14.62
CA PHE A 490 2.78 -6.90 15.57
C PHE A 490 3.86 -7.80 14.98
N GLY A 491 4.72 -8.35 15.83
CA GLY A 491 5.50 -9.52 15.44
C GLY A 491 4.58 -10.67 15.06
N VAL A 492 4.81 -11.35 13.94
CA VAL A 492 3.92 -12.41 13.42
C VAL A 492 3.75 -13.53 14.46
N LYS A 493 4.87 -14.04 15.00
CA LYS A 493 4.81 -15.06 16.07
C LYS A 493 4.16 -14.52 17.34
N ARG A 494 4.38 -13.24 17.65
CA ARG A 494 3.75 -12.58 18.82
C ARG A 494 2.24 -12.58 18.72
N TRP A 495 1.67 -12.13 17.61
CA TRP A 495 0.22 -12.13 17.39
C TRP A 495 -0.36 -13.52 17.64
N ILE A 496 0.24 -14.52 16.99
CA ILE A 496 -0.21 -15.92 17.06
C ILE A 496 -0.20 -16.43 18.51
N ILE A 497 0.90 -16.26 19.25
CA ILE A 497 1.00 -16.82 20.61
C ILE A 497 0.09 -16.11 21.61
N GLU A 498 -0.02 -14.79 21.54
CA GLU A 498 -0.86 -14.02 22.45
C GLU A 498 -2.35 -14.33 22.18
N ARG A 499 -2.76 -14.37 20.90
CA ARG A 499 -4.11 -14.80 20.51
C ARG A 499 -4.40 -16.23 20.94
N PHE A 500 -3.48 -17.16 20.66
CA PHE A 500 -3.60 -18.58 21.03
C PHE A 500 -3.83 -18.75 22.53
N ARG A 501 -2.99 -18.15 23.39
CA ARG A 501 -3.12 -18.22 24.86
C ARG A 501 -4.47 -17.66 25.33
N PHE A 502 -4.86 -16.52 24.78
CA PHE A 502 -6.11 -15.87 25.12
C PHE A 502 -7.32 -16.76 24.77
N VAL A 503 -7.41 -17.26 23.54
CA VAL A 503 -8.57 -18.07 23.09
C VAL A 503 -8.62 -19.45 23.75
N CYS A 504 -7.47 -20.07 24.07
CA CYS A 504 -7.41 -21.30 24.85
C CYS A 504 -8.10 -21.13 26.21
N THR A 505 -7.86 -20.00 26.86
CA THR A 505 -8.46 -19.66 28.15
C THR A 505 -9.93 -19.29 28.00
N LEU A 506 -10.24 -18.34 27.10
CA LEU A 506 -11.58 -17.81 26.90
C LEU A 506 -12.60 -18.91 26.57
N TYR A 507 -12.25 -19.82 25.66
CA TYR A 507 -13.15 -20.88 25.19
C TYR A 507 -12.96 -22.24 25.87
N SER A 508 -12.10 -22.29 26.89
CA SER A 508 -11.76 -23.53 27.62
C SER A 508 -11.33 -24.65 26.67
N ILE A 509 -10.39 -24.35 25.77
CA ILE A 509 -9.83 -25.29 24.80
C ILE A 509 -8.72 -26.10 25.50
N ASP A 510 -8.70 -27.42 25.31
CA ASP A 510 -7.57 -28.24 25.79
C ASP A 510 -6.34 -28.03 24.89
N CYS A 511 -5.54 -27.03 25.26
CA CYS A 511 -4.30 -26.68 24.57
C CYS A 511 -3.06 -27.37 25.17
N SER A 512 -3.24 -28.46 25.93
CA SER A 512 -2.13 -29.16 26.59
C SER A 512 -1.12 -29.79 25.61
N PHE A 513 -1.50 -30.02 24.36
CA PHE A 513 -0.60 -30.43 23.28
C PHE A 513 0.53 -29.40 23.02
N ALA A 514 0.32 -28.14 23.39
CA ALA A 514 1.27 -27.04 23.27
C ALA A 514 1.70 -26.53 24.65
N SER A 515 1.84 -27.41 25.66
CA SER A 515 2.10 -27.02 27.05
C SER A 515 3.32 -26.13 27.26
N GLU A 516 4.35 -26.27 26.43
CA GLU A 516 5.53 -25.40 26.42
C GLU A 516 5.16 -23.93 26.16
N TYR A 517 4.17 -23.71 25.29
CA TYR A 517 3.74 -22.40 24.84
C TYR A 517 2.63 -21.78 25.68
N LEU A 518 2.06 -22.48 26.67
CA LEU A 518 1.02 -21.92 27.55
C LEU A 518 1.62 -20.99 28.62
N GLU A 519 0.78 -20.19 29.27
CA GLU A 519 1.22 -19.38 30.42
C GLU A 519 1.82 -20.28 31.52
N GLY A 520 3.03 -19.95 31.99
CA GLY A 520 3.79 -20.76 32.94
C GLY A 520 4.50 -21.98 32.33
N GLY A 521 4.45 -22.16 31.01
CA GLY A 521 5.26 -23.12 30.27
C GLY A 521 6.75 -22.71 30.18
N SER A 522 7.55 -23.48 29.44
CA SER A 522 8.98 -23.19 29.25
C SER A 522 9.25 -22.06 28.26
N PHE A 523 8.30 -21.74 27.37
CA PHE A 523 8.44 -20.67 26.39
C PHE A 523 7.98 -19.32 26.97
N GLU A 524 8.92 -18.39 27.09
CA GLU A 524 8.67 -17.02 27.53
C GLU A 524 8.55 -16.09 26.33
N ILE A 525 7.46 -15.30 26.29
CA ILE A 525 7.29 -14.25 25.29
C ILE A 525 8.10 -13.03 25.77
N PRO A 526 8.97 -12.43 24.94
CA PRO A 526 9.64 -11.19 25.27
C PRO A 526 8.66 -10.08 25.67
N ASN A 527 9.05 -9.20 26.58
CA ASN A 527 8.22 -8.05 26.96
C ASN A 527 8.10 -7.07 25.78
N THR A 528 6.89 -6.52 25.55
CA THR A 528 6.60 -5.54 24.48
C THR A 528 7.59 -4.39 24.46
N GLU A 529 7.78 -3.72 25.60
CA GLU A 529 8.66 -2.54 25.70
C GLU A 529 10.12 -2.84 25.32
N SER A 530 10.54 -4.10 25.40
CA SER A 530 11.91 -4.52 25.05
C SER A 530 12.09 -4.88 23.57
N THR A 531 10.99 -5.01 22.84
CA THR A 531 10.95 -5.47 21.45
C THR A 531 10.37 -4.45 20.48
N ASP A 532 9.83 -3.35 20.99
CA ASP A 532 9.19 -2.31 20.18
C ASP A 532 10.20 -1.48 19.39
N VAL A 533 9.89 -1.25 18.11
CA VAL A 533 10.64 -0.38 17.22
C VAL A 533 9.70 0.72 16.74
N VAL A 534 10.12 1.98 16.83
CA VAL A 534 9.37 3.12 16.31
C VAL A 534 10.07 3.66 15.07
N LEU A 535 9.31 3.76 13.99
CA LEU A 535 9.72 4.40 12.75
C LEU A 535 8.85 5.64 12.55
N GLU A 536 9.45 6.73 12.07
CA GLU A 536 8.74 8.00 11.88
C GLU A 536 8.74 8.41 10.39
N GLU A 537 7.55 8.74 9.88
CA GLU A 537 7.35 9.31 8.56
C GLU A 537 7.08 10.80 8.73
N HIS A 538 8.06 11.64 8.40
CA HIS A 538 7.88 13.08 8.36
C HIS A 538 7.59 13.50 6.93
N LYS A 539 6.36 13.94 6.68
CA LYS A 539 5.94 14.30 5.33
C LYS A 539 6.39 15.70 4.95
N GLU A 540 6.85 15.84 3.72
CA GLU A 540 7.13 17.15 3.11
C GLU A 540 5.84 17.79 2.54
N GLY A 541 5.94 18.97 1.95
CA GLY A 541 4.80 19.67 1.36
C GLY A 541 4.20 20.76 2.24
N CYS A 542 2.92 21.06 2.06
CA CYS A 542 2.26 22.20 2.68
C CYS A 542 2.12 21.99 4.18
N SER A 543 2.83 22.80 4.98
CA SER A 543 2.84 22.68 6.44
C SER A 543 3.16 21.25 6.91
N SER A 544 4.06 20.56 6.21
CA SER A 544 4.48 19.18 6.49
C SER A 544 3.35 18.15 6.49
N SER A 545 2.34 18.37 5.64
CA SER A 545 1.17 17.49 5.57
C SER A 545 1.30 16.33 4.59
N GLY A 546 2.32 16.31 3.74
CA GLY A 546 2.43 15.38 2.60
C GLY A 546 1.75 15.85 1.34
N TYR A 547 0.96 16.92 1.43
CA TYR A 547 0.14 17.39 0.33
C TYR A 547 0.57 18.78 -0.11
N ILE A 548 0.30 19.11 -1.37
CA ILE A 548 0.61 20.42 -1.93
C ILE A 548 -0.26 21.51 -1.28
N CYS A 549 0.19 22.76 -1.28
CA CYS A 549 -0.70 23.86 -0.87
C CYS A 549 -1.73 24.15 -1.97
N CYS A 550 -2.96 24.51 -1.58
CA CYS A 550 -3.94 25.07 -2.52
C CYS A 550 -3.35 26.36 -3.13
N ARG A 551 -3.53 26.58 -4.43
CA ARG A 551 -3.10 27.79 -5.15
C ARG A 551 -3.84 29.03 -4.68
N THR A 552 -5.09 28.87 -4.27
CA THR A 552 -5.95 29.93 -3.75
C THR A 552 -6.55 29.49 -2.41
N THR A 553 -6.98 30.48 -1.63
CA THR A 553 -7.74 30.26 -0.39
C THR A 553 -9.24 30.26 -0.61
N ASP A 554 -9.68 30.49 -1.84
CA ASP A 554 -11.09 30.68 -2.22
C ASP A 554 -11.69 29.40 -2.84
N CYS A 555 -11.03 28.26 -2.65
CA CYS A 555 -11.48 26.94 -3.06
C CYS A 555 -12.54 26.40 -2.10
N GLU A 556 -13.42 25.53 -2.62
CA GLU A 556 -14.44 24.86 -1.81
C GLU A 556 -13.77 23.89 -0.84
N VAL A 557 -14.03 24.08 0.46
CA VAL A 557 -13.51 23.19 1.50
C VAL A 557 -14.27 21.87 1.43
N VAL A 558 -13.54 20.81 1.07
CA VAL A 558 -14.08 19.44 0.97
C VAL A 558 -13.99 18.73 2.31
N SER A 559 -13.00 19.09 3.14
CA SER A 559 -12.85 18.55 4.49
C SER A 559 -12.01 19.47 5.37
N SER A 560 -12.06 19.25 6.69
CA SER A 560 -11.22 19.94 7.66
C SER A 560 -10.77 18.97 8.74
N ASP A 561 -9.52 19.09 9.15
CA ASP A 561 -8.91 18.33 10.24
C ASP A 561 -7.96 19.23 11.06
N GLU A 562 -7.06 18.61 11.84
CA GLU A 562 -6.07 19.35 12.63
C GLU A 562 -4.97 20.02 11.79
N ALA A 563 -4.68 19.52 10.59
CA ALA A 563 -3.75 20.16 9.67
C ALA A 563 -4.37 21.41 9.03
N GLY A 564 -5.69 21.41 8.82
CA GLY A 564 -6.45 22.61 8.47
C GLY A 564 -7.62 22.33 7.53
N ASP A 565 -7.96 23.33 6.72
CA ASP A 565 -9.02 23.23 5.72
C ASP A 565 -8.44 22.67 4.42
N TRP A 566 -9.10 21.69 3.82
CA TRP A 566 -8.64 20.96 2.66
C TRP A 566 -9.51 21.23 1.44
N CYS A 567 -8.85 21.37 0.29
CA CYS A 567 -9.49 21.53 -1.00
C CYS A 567 -8.98 20.49 -2.00
N MET A 568 -9.71 20.31 -3.11
CA MET A 568 -9.28 19.49 -4.23
C MET A 568 -8.89 20.39 -5.40
N GLU A 569 -7.68 20.20 -5.93
CA GLU A 569 -7.24 20.82 -7.19
C GLU A 569 -6.96 19.72 -8.21
N GLY A 570 -7.85 19.62 -9.20
CA GLY A 570 -7.91 18.43 -10.04
C GLY A 570 -8.28 17.20 -9.20
N ASN A 571 -7.42 16.19 -9.23
CA ASN A 571 -7.58 14.97 -8.43
C ASN A 571 -6.64 14.92 -7.23
N LEU A 572 -5.99 16.04 -6.89
CA LEU A 572 -5.04 16.10 -5.79
C LEU A 572 -5.63 16.86 -4.61
N TRP A 573 -5.48 16.27 -3.43
CA TRP A 573 -5.72 16.96 -2.16
C TRP A 573 -4.68 18.06 -1.97
N CYS A 574 -5.14 19.19 -1.48
CA CYS A 574 -4.27 20.28 -1.12
C CYS A 574 -4.75 21.01 0.11
N LEU A 575 -3.80 21.47 0.92
CA LEU A 575 -4.06 22.15 2.18
C LEU A 575 -4.20 23.65 1.95
N ILE A 576 -5.27 24.25 2.47
CA ILE A 576 -5.49 25.70 2.42
C ILE A 576 -4.59 26.37 3.46
N SER A 577 -3.41 26.77 3.03
CA SER A 577 -2.50 27.54 3.88
C SER A 577 -2.90 29.02 3.93
N LYS A 578 -3.47 29.43 5.06
CA LYS A 578 -3.81 30.85 5.34
C LYS A 578 -2.56 31.74 5.42
N ASN A 579 -1.39 31.17 5.67
CA ASN A 579 -0.11 31.89 5.78
C ASN A 579 0.48 32.28 4.41
N ARG A 580 0.23 31.52 3.33
CA ARG A 580 0.71 31.88 1.97
C ARG A 580 0.08 33.15 1.39
N LEU A 581 -1.04 33.64 1.94
CA LEU A 581 -1.58 34.95 1.60
C LEU A 581 -0.68 36.11 2.07
N MET A 582 0.09 35.92 3.15
CA MET A 582 1.08 36.90 3.58
C MET A 582 2.32 36.84 2.69
N ASP A 583 2.81 35.65 2.34
CA ASP A 583 4.01 35.52 1.49
C ASP A 583 3.76 35.97 0.04
N LYS A 584 2.57 35.71 -0.54
CA LYS A 584 2.19 36.29 -1.85
C LYS A 584 1.99 37.80 -1.78
N LYS A 585 1.38 38.34 -0.71
CA LYS A 585 1.28 39.80 -0.54
C LYS A 585 2.65 40.45 -0.39
N ILE A 586 3.56 39.84 0.36
CA ILE A 586 4.94 40.34 0.54
C ILE A 586 5.71 40.23 -0.78
N ALA A 587 5.55 39.16 -1.56
CA ALA A 587 6.19 39.01 -2.87
C ALA A 587 5.62 39.95 -3.94
N GLU A 588 4.31 40.19 -3.95
CA GLU A 588 3.65 41.11 -4.89
C GLU A 588 3.93 42.58 -4.53
N GLU A 589 3.95 42.95 -3.24
CA GLU A 589 4.32 44.30 -2.78
C GLU A 589 5.80 44.60 -3.08
N ASN A 590 6.69 43.60 -2.98
CA ASN A 590 8.12 43.74 -3.29
C ASN A 590 8.45 43.76 -4.80
N SER A 591 7.49 43.48 -5.69
CA SER A 591 7.69 43.54 -7.14
C SER A 591 7.46 44.94 -7.75
N SER A 592 7.07 45.94 -6.94
CA SER A 592 6.70 47.28 -7.43
C SER A 592 7.54 48.45 -6.89
N ALA A 593 8.66 48.19 -6.20
CA ALA A 593 9.54 49.25 -5.72
C ALA A 593 11.02 48.99 -6.03
N ALA A 594 11.43 49.31 -7.26
CA ALA A 594 12.83 49.59 -7.54
C ALA A 594 13.21 50.96 -6.94
N ASN A 595 13.79 50.97 -5.73
CA ASN A 595 15.06 51.65 -5.42
C ASN A 595 15.49 51.42 -3.95
N PRO A 596 16.81 51.41 -3.67
CA PRO A 596 17.40 50.76 -2.49
C PRO A 596 17.52 51.70 -1.29
N SER A 597 17.23 51.20 -0.08
CA SER A 597 17.75 51.80 1.16
C SER A 597 17.76 50.82 2.36
N THR A 598 18.94 50.23 2.61
CA THR A 598 19.66 50.14 3.90
C THR A 598 18.91 49.76 5.19
N ASN A 599 19.10 48.53 5.68
CA ASN A 599 19.94 48.19 6.86
C ASN A 599 19.74 46.72 7.27
N ASP A 600 20.58 45.84 6.75
CA ASP A 600 20.81 44.49 7.28
C ASP A 600 21.93 44.54 8.34
N GLY A 601 21.89 43.61 9.30
CA GLY A 601 23.11 43.14 9.93
C GLY A 601 23.97 42.50 8.85
N GLU A 602 24.89 43.28 8.29
CA GLU A 602 25.70 42.88 7.13
C GLU A 602 26.44 41.57 7.40
N CYS A 603 26.28 40.66 6.46
CA CYS A 603 27.04 39.44 6.39
C CYS A 603 28.52 39.74 6.16
N TRP A 604 29.30 39.62 7.22
CA TRP A 604 30.72 39.98 7.23
C TRP A 604 31.61 39.07 6.36
N SER A 605 31.21 37.82 6.08
CA SER A 605 32.04 36.87 5.31
C SER A 605 32.11 37.18 3.82
N LEU A 606 31.14 37.93 3.27
CA LEU A 606 31.12 38.31 1.86
C LEU A 606 32.35 39.15 1.47
N ALA A 607 32.85 39.98 2.39
CA ALA A 607 34.05 40.79 2.18
C ALA A 607 35.32 39.95 2.03
N GLU A 608 35.33 38.73 2.57
CA GLU A 608 36.43 37.76 2.49
C GLU A 608 36.24 36.77 1.32
N GLY A 609 35.18 36.95 0.50
CA GLY A 609 34.89 36.13 -0.67
C GLY A 609 34.07 34.86 -0.40
N TYR A 610 33.50 34.72 0.81
CA TYR A 610 32.70 33.55 1.21
C TYR A 610 31.24 33.93 1.48
N PRO A 611 30.27 33.07 1.13
CA PRO A 611 28.85 33.35 1.38
C PRO A 611 28.52 33.40 2.89
N CYS A 612 27.31 33.86 3.19
CA CYS A 612 26.71 33.78 4.53
C CYS A 612 26.08 32.40 4.69
N CYS A 613 26.15 31.84 5.88
CA CYS A 613 25.44 30.58 6.13
C CYS A 613 23.93 30.83 6.09
N GLN A 614 23.21 30.00 5.35
CA GLN A 614 21.74 30.09 5.28
C GLN A 614 21.08 29.27 6.39
N HIS A 615 21.70 28.16 6.79
CA HIS A 615 21.17 27.19 7.76
C HIS A 615 22.28 26.60 8.64
N ALA A 616 23.01 27.45 9.38
CA ALA A 616 24.09 26.99 10.26
C ALA A 616 23.54 26.33 11.54
N THR A 617 23.68 25.00 11.66
CA THR A 617 23.35 24.25 12.89
C THR A 617 24.57 23.93 13.76
N LYS A 618 25.79 24.13 13.24
CA LYS A 618 27.05 23.82 13.92
C LYS A 618 28.15 24.84 13.58
N VAL A 619 28.97 25.19 14.57
CA VAL A 619 30.15 26.06 14.38
C VAL A 619 31.36 25.16 14.13
N GLU A 620 31.94 25.23 12.94
CA GLU A 620 33.12 24.44 12.56
C GLU A 620 34.43 25.15 12.90
N ASN A 621 34.45 26.49 12.89
CA ASN A 621 35.64 27.27 13.24
C ASN A 621 35.29 28.66 13.81
N ILE A 622 36.20 29.27 14.57
CA ILE A 622 36.10 30.64 15.07
C ILE A 622 37.43 31.34 14.76
N ASP A 623 37.36 32.47 14.05
CA ASP A 623 38.57 33.20 13.66
C ASP A 623 39.17 34.07 14.79
N GLU A 624 40.32 34.69 14.51
CA GLU A 624 41.04 35.55 15.47
C GLU A 624 40.23 36.80 15.89
N GLN A 625 39.20 37.17 15.13
CA GLN A 625 38.28 38.26 15.44
C GLN A 625 37.03 37.78 16.21
N GLY A 626 36.94 36.48 16.52
CA GLY A 626 35.83 35.86 17.25
C GLY A 626 34.61 35.55 16.38
N ARG A 627 34.73 35.60 15.04
CA ARG A 627 33.63 35.36 14.10
C ARG A 627 33.53 33.87 13.78
N LYS A 628 32.30 33.36 13.75
CA LYS A 628 32.00 31.93 13.67
C LYS A 628 31.77 31.51 12.22
N TRP A 629 32.34 30.38 11.83
CA TRP A 629 32.25 29.82 10.49
C TRP A 629 31.56 28.44 10.53
N SER A 630 30.83 28.11 9.46
CA SER A 630 30.30 26.76 9.19
C SER A 630 30.70 26.30 7.79
N VAL A 631 30.36 25.06 7.45
CA VAL A 631 30.45 24.51 6.09
C VAL A 631 29.04 24.10 5.64
N GLU A 632 28.61 24.61 4.48
CA GLU A 632 27.35 24.26 3.81
C GLU A 632 27.67 23.87 2.36
N ASN A 633 27.14 22.73 1.88
CA ASN A 633 27.43 22.21 0.53
C ASN A 633 28.93 22.09 0.21
N ASP A 634 29.72 21.59 1.17
CA ASP A 634 31.19 21.49 1.10
C ASP A 634 31.95 22.83 0.96
N ASP A 635 31.28 23.98 1.08
CA ASP A 635 31.88 25.32 1.01
C ASP A 635 31.79 26.08 2.35
N TRP A 636 32.81 26.90 2.64
CA TRP A 636 32.86 27.71 3.87
C TRP A 636 31.89 28.89 3.83
N CYS A 637 31.16 29.11 4.93
CA CYS A 637 30.25 30.24 5.09
C CYS A 637 30.41 30.92 6.47
N GLY A 638 30.09 32.21 6.54
CA GLY A 638 30.12 32.97 7.80
C GLY A 638 28.77 32.99 8.51
N ILE A 639 28.77 32.71 9.81
CA ILE A 639 27.56 32.72 10.66
C ILE A 639 27.29 34.15 11.15
N ILE A 640 26.03 34.58 11.06
CA ILE A 640 25.54 35.87 11.57
C ILE A 640 24.67 35.58 12.79
N GLU A 641 25.06 36.05 13.98
CA GLU A 641 24.26 35.86 15.19
C GLU A 641 23.03 36.78 15.15
N GLN A 642 21.83 36.21 15.14
CA GLN A 642 20.59 36.96 15.34
C GLN A 642 20.17 36.89 16.83
N GLU A 643 19.93 38.05 17.46
CA GLU A 643 19.51 38.13 18.86
C GLU A 643 18.08 37.60 19.04
N VAL A 644 17.90 36.55 19.86
CA VAL A 644 16.59 36.00 20.25
C VAL A 644 16.10 36.67 21.55
N PRO A 645 14.85 37.18 21.64
CA PRO A 645 14.29 37.69 22.89
C PRO A 645 13.99 36.55 23.88
N GLN A 646 14.42 36.71 25.14
CA GLN A 646 14.22 35.76 26.24
C GLN A 646 12.84 35.88 26.94
N SER A 647 12.44 34.73 27.54
CA SER A 647 11.40 34.46 28.56
C SER A 647 10.05 33.95 28.03
N ALA A 648 9.41 32.93 28.61
CA ALA A 648 9.40 32.51 30.00
C ALA A 648 9.30 30.99 30.22
N ALA A 649 9.91 30.51 31.30
CA ALA A 649 9.76 29.17 31.85
C ALA A 649 8.39 28.99 32.53
N VAL A 650 7.72 27.85 32.31
CA VAL A 650 6.62 27.38 33.15
C VAL A 650 6.83 25.91 33.50
N SER A 651 6.61 25.62 34.79
CA SER A 651 6.90 24.39 35.52
C SER A 651 6.03 23.20 35.14
N LEU A 652 6.64 22.00 35.14
CA LEU A 652 5.99 20.69 35.16
C LEU A 652 5.14 20.50 36.43
N GLN A 653 3.83 20.29 36.26
CA GLN A 653 3.01 19.53 37.20
C GLN A 653 2.00 18.66 36.45
N SER A 654 1.89 17.43 36.94
CA SER A 654 1.05 16.32 36.51
C SER A 654 -0.42 16.70 36.28
N ALA A 655 -0.98 16.31 35.13
CA ALA A 655 -2.42 16.32 34.88
C ALA A 655 -2.90 14.93 34.42
N VAL A 656 -3.99 14.50 35.05
CA VAL A 656 -4.69 13.22 34.92
C VAL A 656 -5.49 13.18 33.62
N ARG A 657 -5.54 12.01 32.95
CA ARG A 657 -6.35 11.72 31.74
C ARG A 657 -7.84 12.05 31.95
N PRO A 658 -8.51 12.77 31.04
CA PRO A 658 -9.97 12.72 30.89
C PRO A 658 -10.38 11.59 29.93
N GLN A 659 -11.48 10.90 30.25
CA GLN A 659 -12.18 10.00 29.33
C GLN A 659 -12.86 10.80 28.19
N PRO A 660 -12.99 10.26 26.96
CA PRO A 660 -13.68 10.94 25.88
C PRO A 660 -15.20 10.85 26.03
N ALA A 661 -15.87 11.98 25.79
CA ALA A 661 -17.31 12.09 25.66
C ALA A 661 -17.73 11.93 24.18
N VAL A 662 -18.82 11.19 23.98
CA VAL A 662 -19.44 10.91 22.67
C VAL A 662 -20.14 12.17 22.14
N GLY A 663 -19.74 12.63 20.95
CA GLY A 663 -20.38 13.70 20.16
C GLY A 663 -20.54 13.27 18.69
N PRO A 664 -21.45 13.92 17.91
CA PRO A 664 -21.93 13.40 16.62
C PRO A 664 -20.90 13.51 15.48
N ARG A 665 -20.95 12.53 14.56
CA ARG A 665 -20.08 12.33 13.39
C ARG A 665 -20.00 13.55 12.45
N PRO A 666 -18.80 13.99 12.05
CA PRO A 666 -18.57 14.80 10.85
C PRO A 666 -18.60 13.92 9.58
N THR A 667 -18.98 14.51 8.46
CA THR A 667 -18.98 13.94 7.11
C THR A 667 -17.55 13.72 6.59
N GLN A 668 -17.29 12.52 6.04
CA GLN A 668 -15.97 11.95 5.72
C GLN A 668 -15.37 12.39 4.38
N ARG A 669 -14.02 12.39 4.28
CA ARG A 669 -13.22 12.58 3.05
C ARG A 669 -13.40 11.38 2.09
N PRO A 670 -13.52 11.58 0.77
CA PRO A 670 -13.25 10.53 -0.20
C PRO A 670 -11.72 10.34 -0.28
N GLY A 671 -11.20 9.42 0.52
CA GLY A 671 -9.77 9.18 0.75
C GLY A 671 -9.44 8.83 2.20
N GLU A 672 -10.31 9.21 3.13
CA GLU A 672 -10.31 8.73 4.52
C GLU A 672 -11.68 8.14 4.83
N ASN A 673 -11.95 6.98 4.24
CA ASN A 673 -12.78 6.03 4.95
C ASN A 673 -11.85 5.45 6.03
N PRO A 674 -12.22 5.38 7.32
CA PRO A 674 -11.44 4.62 8.31
C PRO A 674 -11.25 3.13 7.91
N PHE A 675 -11.89 2.70 6.83
CA PHE A 675 -11.81 1.40 6.18
C PHE A 675 -11.16 1.42 4.78
N ASN A 676 -10.36 2.44 4.40
CA ASN A 676 -9.57 2.42 3.16
C ASN A 676 -8.12 2.92 3.39
N HIS A 677 -7.67 2.99 4.64
CA HIS A 677 -6.25 3.13 4.91
C HIS A 677 -5.64 1.75 4.98
N ILE A 678 -4.91 1.45 3.89
CA ILE A 678 -4.08 0.28 3.59
C ILE A 678 -4.83 -0.80 2.84
#